data_AF-A0A135RW35-F1
#
_entry.id   AF-A0A135RW35-F1
#
_cell.length_a   1.000
_cell.length_b   1.000
_cell.length_c   1.000
_cell.angle_alpha   90.00
_cell.angle_beta   90.00
_cell.angle_gamma   90.00
#
_symmetry.space_group_name_H-M   'P 1'
#
loop_
_entity.id
_entity.type
_entity.pdbx_description
1 polymer ?
#
loop_
_entity_poly.entity_id
_entity_poly.type
_entity_poly.pdbx_seq_one_letter_code
_entity_poly.pdbx_strand_id
1 'polypeptide(L)'
;MVANLFYAGDLYGSFLLHTLSVYHLPSGAIQLPVAGHVSLESMERQIVEFEATVVLATVTTMSQLSESILSSGKSHPYVRLLLFSGEAFYEDQAGLLKAAFPNATIRSVVYGSMDCGIIGLPPKQEHYTNDPRLHQVNDPSIIVEIITEDGEVTATPGEAGSLVVTNLERQLMPIVRYPSGDRAAWVDPALGLFRVLDRDRTAIRLGPVSVDFVDLRRIVSTILRDRPVGRLQAIVTREDRKDLLTLNVAFTPATDEESSQLQAELREELGVVRPMFREHVDKDLINPLRIKFVTMQELAVNPRSGKIVENWQRNRSMSEITAKGSRQAGPGKEDKATGVLAPWGEPAWFHALESPYYNDSHRRFQTYVRDFVDTHLLPYAQEWEAGGEAPLSARLRFAKSGLAFLDVPKEYRPKELMTVAGIPFDKLDVFHELILMDEMARIPSGKRRWLPGLFTWETSFCLAITEPTAGSDVSAIRATAEKTPDGRHYVVNGRKKWVTGAPWATHMTTAVRMGEPGRSGLSLLVVPLNSPGVTIRKIHNSGHNAGGSSWVVLENVKVLADHLLGKENGAFPIIMRNFNKERFILTVDCNRQARICLSEALQHAHDRETFGKPLASNQIIRHKLTTLARKVEAHWAWLEQIAYHVHIHGWQTKDVASRIALAKIQGGRIVEQAVRESQQIHGGMGYEKGVTMTEQISRDLRLKVIGGGSEEILSDLAWREEHKRASDRGAKL
;
A
#
# COMPACT_ATOMS: atom_id res chain seq x y z
N MET A 1 6.43 -38.60 -3.64
CA MET A 1 6.85 -37.70 -2.55
C MET A 1 7.90 -36.75 -3.11
N VAL A 2 7.74 -35.43 -2.91
CA VAL A 2 8.66 -34.39 -3.39
C VAL A 2 9.32 -33.75 -2.17
N ALA A 3 10.63 -33.89 -2.02
CA ALA A 3 11.39 -33.10 -1.07
C ALA A 3 11.58 -31.70 -1.65
N ASN A 4 10.87 -30.71 -1.10
CA ASN A 4 10.93 -29.31 -1.51
C ASN A 4 11.89 -28.56 -0.59
N LEU A 5 13.07 -28.24 -1.11
CA LEU A 5 14.17 -27.59 -0.39
C LEU A 5 14.21 -26.07 -0.65
N PHE A 6 13.24 -25.52 -1.39
CA PHE A 6 13.14 -24.06 -1.53
C PHE A 6 12.65 -23.42 -0.25
N TYR A 7 13.33 -22.35 0.16
CA TYR A 7 12.88 -21.51 1.25
C TYR A 7 11.62 -20.73 0.85
N ALA A 8 10.55 -20.89 1.63
CA ALA A 8 9.27 -20.20 1.42
C ALA A 8 9.00 -19.05 2.42
N GLY A 9 9.97 -18.68 3.26
CA GLY A 9 9.86 -17.53 4.17
C GLY A 9 10.10 -16.19 3.49
N ASP A 10 9.72 -15.08 4.14
CA ASP A 10 9.98 -13.69 3.72
C ASP A 10 9.42 -13.24 2.35
N LEU A 11 8.48 -13.98 1.74
CA LEU A 11 7.81 -13.63 0.47
C LEU A 11 8.78 -13.28 -0.68
N TYR A 12 9.87 -14.04 -0.83
CA TYR A 12 10.69 -13.92 -2.03
C TYR A 12 9.87 -14.39 -3.25
N GLY A 13 9.42 -13.44 -4.08
CA GLY A 13 8.40 -13.66 -5.11
C GLY A 13 8.67 -14.81 -6.07
N SER A 14 9.94 -15.11 -6.39
CA SER A 14 10.29 -16.23 -7.27
C SER A 14 10.04 -17.61 -6.63
N PHE A 15 10.03 -17.74 -5.30
CA PHE A 15 9.86 -19.03 -4.62
C PHE A 15 8.41 -19.39 -4.33
N LEU A 16 7.54 -18.39 -4.19
CA LEU A 16 6.09 -18.64 -4.22
C LEU A 16 5.67 -19.25 -5.54
N LEU A 17 6.24 -18.78 -6.67
CA LEU A 17 6.01 -19.40 -7.97
C LEU A 17 6.38 -20.89 -7.95
N HIS A 18 7.56 -21.27 -7.48
CA HIS A 18 8.01 -22.67 -7.50
C HIS A 18 7.16 -23.57 -6.58
N THR A 19 6.86 -23.11 -5.37
CA THR A 19 6.03 -23.86 -4.42
C THR A 19 4.60 -24.03 -4.94
N LEU A 20 4.02 -22.98 -5.51
CA LEU A 20 2.68 -23.04 -6.12
C LEU A 20 2.66 -23.90 -7.39
N SER A 21 3.71 -23.87 -8.22
CA SER A 21 3.80 -24.73 -9.41
C SER A 21 3.72 -26.21 -9.06
N VAL A 22 4.31 -26.64 -7.94
CA VAL A 22 4.18 -28.02 -7.46
C VAL A 22 2.85 -28.27 -6.75
N TYR A 23 2.31 -27.27 -6.05
CA TYR A 23 1.01 -27.37 -5.37
C TYR A 23 -0.15 -27.60 -6.34
N HIS A 24 -0.08 -26.98 -7.52
CA HIS A 24 -1.11 -27.07 -8.56
C HIS A 24 -0.91 -28.23 -9.54
N LEU A 25 -0.04 -29.20 -9.24
CA LEU A 25 0.12 -30.37 -10.10
C LEU A 25 -1.20 -31.19 -10.14
N PRO A 26 -1.68 -31.59 -11.33
CA PRO A 26 -2.91 -32.37 -11.46
C PRO A 26 -2.84 -33.73 -10.77
N SER A 27 -1.64 -34.31 -10.72
CA SER A 27 -1.33 -35.52 -9.95
C SER A 27 -1.01 -35.11 -8.52
N GLY A 28 -1.78 -35.59 -7.53
CA GLY A 28 -1.56 -35.29 -6.11
C GLY A 28 -0.15 -35.64 -5.64
N ALA A 29 0.75 -34.65 -5.61
CA ALA A 29 2.11 -34.79 -5.13
C ALA A 29 2.15 -34.42 -3.64
N ILE A 30 2.61 -35.34 -2.80
CA ILE A 30 2.89 -35.04 -1.39
C ILE A 30 4.22 -34.29 -1.32
N GLN A 31 4.18 -33.03 -0.87
CA GLN A 31 5.37 -32.20 -0.66
C GLN A 31 5.86 -32.31 0.79
N LEU A 32 7.14 -32.62 0.94
CA LEU A 32 7.87 -32.52 2.20
C LEU A 32 8.63 -31.20 2.19
N PRO A 33 8.25 -30.21 3.00
CA PRO A 33 8.99 -28.95 3.09
C PRO A 33 10.28 -29.15 3.89
N VAL A 34 11.36 -29.48 3.18
CA VAL A 34 12.70 -29.72 3.75
C VAL A 34 13.56 -28.48 3.48
N ALA A 35 13.18 -27.33 4.04
CA ALA A 35 13.80 -26.03 3.71
C ALA A 35 14.10 -25.17 4.96
N GLY A 36 14.84 -24.07 4.77
CA GLY A 36 15.21 -23.13 5.84
C GLY A 36 16.62 -23.37 6.40
N HIS A 37 16.81 -23.06 7.69
CA HIS A 37 18.11 -23.21 8.38
C HIS A 37 18.40 -24.66 8.81
N VAL A 38 17.90 -25.65 8.05
CA VAL A 38 18.12 -27.08 8.31
C VAL A 38 19.54 -27.45 7.84
N SER A 39 20.26 -28.26 8.61
CA SER A 39 21.59 -28.74 8.20
C SER A 39 21.50 -29.72 7.03
N LEU A 40 22.56 -29.83 6.21
CA LEU A 40 22.62 -30.77 5.07
C LEU A 40 22.36 -32.22 5.51
N GLU A 41 22.91 -32.63 6.65
CA GLU A 41 22.68 -33.95 7.25
C GLU A 41 21.19 -34.18 7.57
N SER A 42 20.52 -33.18 8.15
CA SER A 42 19.09 -33.30 8.43
C SER A 42 18.24 -33.26 7.17
N MET A 43 18.68 -32.57 6.11
CA MET A 43 18.00 -32.61 4.80
C MET A 43 18.11 -34.01 4.19
N GLU A 44 19.31 -34.60 4.16
CA GLU A 44 19.54 -35.96 3.68
C GLU A 44 18.69 -36.97 4.46
N ARG A 45 18.71 -36.89 5.80
CA ARG A 45 17.93 -37.79 6.66
C ARG A 45 16.44 -37.76 6.32
N GLN A 46 15.85 -36.58 6.12
CA GLN A 46 14.42 -36.47 5.77
C GLN A 46 14.11 -36.99 4.37
N ILE A 47 15.01 -36.79 3.40
CA ILE A 47 14.86 -37.38 2.06
C ILE A 47 14.79 -38.90 2.14
N VAL A 48 15.64 -39.51 2.96
CA VAL A 48 15.69 -40.97 3.19
C VAL A 48 14.48 -41.45 3.97
N GLU A 49 14.21 -40.84 5.14
CA GLU A 49 13.16 -41.25 6.09
C GLU A 49 11.76 -41.26 5.46
N PHE A 50 11.51 -40.30 4.56
CA PHE A 50 10.23 -40.18 3.86
C PHE A 50 10.29 -40.69 2.41
N GLU A 51 11.36 -41.39 2.02
CA GLU A 51 11.52 -42.01 0.70
C GLU A 51 11.19 -41.04 -0.46
N ALA A 52 11.73 -39.82 -0.38
CA ALA A 52 11.47 -38.80 -1.39
C ALA A 52 12.10 -39.21 -2.72
N THR A 53 11.27 -39.43 -3.75
CA THR A 53 11.73 -39.83 -5.09
C THR A 53 12.03 -38.64 -6.01
N VAL A 54 11.66 -37.42 -5.58
CA VAL A 54 11.92 -36.18 -6.29
C VAL A 54 12.53 -35.17 -5.33
N VAL A 55 13.62 -34.52 -5.72
CA VAL A 55 14.24 -33.41 -4.98
C VAL A 55 14.05 -32.14 -5.79
N LEU A 56 13.50 -31.11 -5.16
CA LEU A 56 13.24 -29.80 -5.75
C LEU A 56 14.03 -28.73 -4.97
N ALA A 57 15.01 -28.09 -5.60
CA ALA A 57 15.91 -27.14 -4.91
C ALA A 57 16.53 -26.10 -5.87
N THR A 58 17.26 -25.12 -5.34
CA THR A 58 18.22 -24.37 -6.17
C THR A 58 19.37 -25.29 -6.59
N VAL A 59 20.07 -24.95 -7.68
CA VAL A 59 21.20 -25.77 -8.14
C VAL A 59 22.31 -25.77 -7.10
N THR A 60 22.52 -24.63 -6.43
CA THR A 60 23.46 -24.48 -5.30
C THR A 60 23.15 -25.46 -4.17
N THR A 61 21.92 -25.39 -3.61
CA THR A 61 21.53 -26.24 -2.47
C THR A 61 21.66 -27.72 -2.82
N MET A 62 21.27 -28.07 -4.05
CA MET A 62 21.37 -29.44 -4.52
C MET A 62 22.82 -29.92 -4.66
N SER A 63 23.72 -29.04 -5.11
CA SER A 63 25.15 -29.33 -5.20
C SER A 63 25.78 -29.52 -3.82
N GLN A 64 25.44 -28.65 -2.84
CA GLN A 64 25.91 -28.79 -1.45
C GLN A 64 25.44 -30.09 -0.81
N LEU A 65 24.19 -30.47 -1.03
CA LEU A 65 23.64 -31.74 -0.58
C LEU A 65 24.36 -32.92 -1.24
N SER A 66 24.56 -32.89 -2.56
CA SER A 66 25.28 -33.93 -3.29
C SER A 66 26.71 -34.12 -2.77
N GLU A 67 27.45 -33.03 -2.52
CA GLU A 67 28.80 -33.10 -1.96
C GLU A 67 28.80 -33.72 -0.56
N SER A 68 27.86 -33.32 0.31
CA SER A 68 27.72 -33.88 1.67
C SER A 68 27.38 -35.38 1.69
N ILE A 69 26.56 -35.83 0.73
CA ILE A 69 26.21 -37.25 0.56
C ILE A 69 27.46 -38.04 0.16
N LEU A 70 28.21 -37.52 -0.82
CA LEU A 70 29.39 -38.18 -1.37
C LEU A 70 30.57 -38.17 -0.38
N SER A 71 30.78 -37.09 0.36
CA SER A 71 31.81 -37.01 1.42
C SER A 71 31.57 -38.04 2.53
N SER A 72 30.31 -38.46 2.70
CA SER A 72 29.91 -39.52 3.63
C SER A 72 29.96 -40.92 3.02
N GLY A 73 30.44 -41.07 1.78
CA GLY A 73 30.53 -42.34 1.06
C GLY A 73 29.20 -42.93 0.62
N LYS A 74 28.13 -42.11 0.53
CA LYS A 74 26.77 -42.55 0.20
C LYS A 74 26.36 -42.16 -1.22
N SER A 75 25.27 -42.76 -1.69
CA SER A 75 24.50 -42.33 -2.87
C SER A 75 23.02 -42.72 -2.69
N HIS A 76 22.11 -42.03 -3.38
CA HIS A 76 20.66 -42.21 -3.24
C HIS A 76 20.00 -42.56 -4.60
N PRO A 77 20.09 -43.83 -5.06
CA PRO A 77 19.60 -44.27 -6.36
C PRO A 77 18.06 -44.31 -6.50
N TYR A 78 17.30 -44.20 -5.41
CA TYR A 78 15.83 -44.18 -5.45
C TYR A 78 15.26 -42.81 -5.83
N VAL A 79 16.07 -41.74 -5.74
CA VAL A 79 15.71 -40.42 -6.27
C VAL A 79 15.78 -40.49 -7.80
N ARG A 80 14.66 -40.25 -8.47
CA ARG A 80 14.51 -40.38 -9.93
C ARG A 80 14.44 -39.05 -10.67
N LEU A 81 14.20 -37.95 -9.96
CA LEU A 81 14.03 -36.64 -10.58
C LEU A 81 14.60 -35.53 -9.67
N LEU A 82 15.46 -34.71 -10.26
CA LEU A 82 16.02 -33.50 -9.67
C LEU A 82 15.46 -32.30 -10.41
N LEU A 83 14.68 -31.49 -9.69
CA LEU A 83 14.06 -30.29 -10.20
C LEU A 83 14.79 -29.06 -9.67
N PHE A 84 15.16 -28.15 -10.56
CA PHE A 84 15.78 -26.88 -10.17
C PHE A 84 15.08 -25.65 -10.74
N SER A 85 15.26 -24.51 -10.09
CA SER A 85 14.87 -23.20 -10.63
C SER A 85 15.56 -22.07 -9.87
N GLY A 86 15.47 -20.86 -10.41
CA GLY A 86 16.00 -19.64 -9.83
C GLY A 86 17.50 -19.40 -10.06
N GLU A 87 18.24 -20.36 -10.61
CA GLU A 87 19.66 -20.24 -10.95
C GLU A 87 19.93 -20.89 -12.30
N ALA A 88 20.91 -20.37 -13.03
CA ALA A 88 21.45 -21.05 -14.20
C ALA A 88 22.12 -22.37 -13.77
N PHE A 89 21.98 -23.39 -14.62
CA PHE A 89 22.59 -24.70 -14.45
C PHE A 89 23.84 -24.78 -15.32
N TYR A 90 24.97 -25.14 -14.71
CA TYR A 90 26.25 -25.26 -15.40
C TYR A 90 26.60 -26.73 -15.60
N GLU A 91 27.36 -27.00 -16.66
CA GLU A 91 27.58 -28.35 -17.18
C GLU A 91 28.41 -29.23 -16.22
N ASP A 92 29.36 -28.59 -15.53
CA ASP A 92 30.19 -29.15 -14.45
C ASP A 92 29.36 -29.69 -13.27
N GLN A 93 28.20 -29.10 -12.99
CA GLN A 93 27.34 -29.51 -11.88
C GLN A 93 26.68 -30.87 -12.15
N ALA A 94 26.41 -31.21 -13.41
CA ALA A 94 25.69 -32.44 -13.75
C ALA A 94 26.40 -33.71 -13.26
N GLY A 95 27.75 -33.73 -13.29
CA GLY A 95 28.54 -34.86 -12.81
C GLY A 95 28.36 -35.09 -11.30
N LEU A 96 28.48 -34.02 -10.51
CA LEU A 96 28.30 -34.07 -9.05
C LEU A 96 26.90 -34.55 -8.65
N LEU A 97 25.87 -34.00 -9.27
CA LEU A 97 24.48 -34.38 -9.00
C LEU A 97 24.21 -35.85 -9.36
N LYS A 98 24.72 -36.32 -10.50
CA LYS A 98 24.58 -37.73 -10.92
C LYS A 98 25.37 -38.70 -10.03
N ALA A 99 26.53 -38.31 -9.49
CA ALA A 99 27.26 -39.16 -8.56
C ALA A 99 26.46 -39.40 -7.27
N ALA A 100 25.81 -38.36 -6.73
CA ALA A 100 24.97 -38.48 -5.53
C ALA A 100 23.61 -39.15 -5.81
N PHE A 101 23.04 -38.93 -7.00
CA PHE A 101 21.71 -39.42 -7.42
C PHE A 101 21.78 -40.10 -8.79
N PRO A 102 22.32 -41.32 -8.88
CA PRO A 102 22.73 -41.94 -10.16
C PRO A 102 21.59 -42.22 -11.14
N ASN A 103 20.36 -42.42 -10.63
CA ASN A 103 19.19 -42.70 -11.47
C ASN A 103 18.35 -41.45 -11.76
N ALA A 104 18.78 -40.27 -11.29
CA ALA A 104 17.95 -39.09 -11.36
C ALA A 104 18.09 -38.35 -12.69
N THR A 105 16.95 -37.98 -13.26
CA THR A 105 16.91 -37.03 -14.38
C THR A 105 16.94 -35.60 -13.84
N ILE A 106 17.73 -34.70 -14.44
CA ILE A 106 17.85 -33.30 -14.00
C ILE A 106 17.02 -32.40 -14.92
N ARG A 107 16.15 -31.56 -14.36
CA ARG A 107 15.26 -30.67 -15.13
C ARG A 107 15.03 -29.34 -14.43
N SER A 108 14.91 -28.27 -15.22
CA SER A 108 14.35 -27.01 -14.74
C SER A 108 12.86 -27.18 -14.45
N VAL A 109 12.30 -26.45 -13.48
CA VAL A 109 10.85 -26.34 -13.26
C VAL A 109 10.25 -25.28 -14.14
N VAL A 110 10.91 -24.12 -14.17
CA VAL A 110 10.43 -22.91 -14.85
C VAL A 110 11.60 -21.94 -14.98
N TYR A 111 11.63 -21.19 -16.07
CA TYR A 111 12.45 -20.00 -16.24
C TYR A 111 11.56 -18.76 -16.20
N GLY A 112 11.94 -17.78 -15.38
CA GLY A 112 11.12 -16.59 -15.15
C GLY A 112 11.92 -15.41 -14.63
N SER A 113 11.34 -14.22 -14.77
CA SER A 113 11.87 -12.95 -14.29
C SER A 113 10.84 -12.27 -13.39
N MET A 114 11.32 -11.47 -12.43
CA MET A 114 10.46 -10.65 -11.58
C MET A 114 9.59 -9.70 -12.41
N ASP A 115 10.11 -9.24 -13.55
CA ASP A 115 9.44 -8.30 -14.41
C ASP A 115 8.56 -9.00 -15.45
N CYS A 116 8.98 -10.11 -16.03
CA CYS A 116 8.20 -10.73 -17.13
C CYS A 116 7.30 -11.89 -16.67
N GLY A 117 7.38 -12.32 -15.42
CA GLY A 117 6.68 -13.51 -14.93
C GLY A 117 7.36 -14.79 -15.43
N ILE A 118 6.56 -15.79 -15.81
CA ILE A 118 7.07 -17.02 -16.44
C ILE A 118 7.44 -16.67 -17.89
N ILE A 119 8.68 -16.98 -18.26
CA ILE A 119 9.23 -16.74 -19.60
C ILE A 119 9.27 -18.04 -20.40
N GLY A 120 9.68 -19.13 -19.76
CA GLY A 120 9.83 -20.42 -20.42
C GLY A 120 9.61 -21.60 -19.48
N LEU A 121 9.07 -22.67 -20.03
CA LEU A 121 8.85 -23.94 -19.37
C LEU A 121 9.79 -25.01 -19.94
N PRO A 122 9.96 -26.16 -19.28
CA PRO A 122 10.59 -27.31 -19.92
C PRO A 122 9.88 -27.63 -21.25
N PRO A 123 10.63 -28.04 -22.28
CA PRO A 123 10.06 -28.32 -23.59
C PRO A 123 9.04 -29.47 -23.55
N LYS A 124 8.13 -29.51 -24.53
CA LYS A 124 7.19 -30.64 -24.70
C LYS A 124 7.90 -31.98 -24.86
N GLN A 125 7.15 -33.06 -24.66
CA GLN A 125 7.72 -34.41 -24.64
C GLN A 125 8.46 -34.82 -25.91
N GLU A 126 7.93 -34.42 -27.07
CA GLU A 126 8.55 -34.63 -28.39
C GLU A 126 9.86 -33.84 -28.62
N HIS A 127 10.12 -32.82 -27.81
CA HIS A 127 11.31 -31.96 -27.88
C HIS A 127 12.23 -32.14 -26.67
N TYR A 128 11.98 -33.15 -25.83
CA TYR A 128 12.85 -33.42 -24.69
C TYR A 128 14.24 -33.84 -25.15
N THR A 129 15.24 -33.15 -24.60
CA THR A 129 16.64 -33.58 -24.64
C THR A 129 17.12 -33.85 -23.21
N ASN A 130 18.31 -34.42 -23.05
CA ASN A 130 18.94 -34.58 -21.76
C ASN A 130 19.59 -33.28 -21.23
N ASP A 131 19.43 -32.15 -21.92
CA ASP A 131 19.97 -30.86 -21.50
C ASP A 131 19.04 -30.20 -20.46
N PRO A 132 19.46 -30.07 -19.19
CA PRO A 132 18.66 -29.42 -18.15
C PRO A 132 18.44 -27.92 -18.39
N ARG A 133 19.24 -27.28 -19.25
CA ARG A 133 19.24 -25.83 -19.53
C ARG A 133 18.19 -25.40 -20.56
N LEU A 134 17.46 -26.35 -21.15
CA LEU A 134 16.54 -26.12 -22.27
C LEU A 134 15.16 -25.64 -21.78
N HIS A 135 14.66 -24.57 -22.39
CA HIS A 135 13.35 -23.97 -22.13
C HIS A 135 12.62 -23.70 -23.45
N GLN A 136 11.30 -23.73 -23.38
CA GLN A 136 10.39 -23.36 -24.45
C GLN A 136 9.57 -22.15 -23.99
N VAL A 137 9.51 -21.10 -24.82
CA VAL A 137 8.62 -19.95 -24.58
C VAL A 137 7.19 -20.46 -24.42
N ASN A 138 6.53 -20.07 -23.33
CA ASN A 138 5.28 -20.68 -22.89
C ASN A 138 4.03 -19.93 -23.33
N ASP A 139 4.16 -18.68 -23.77
CA ASP A 139 3.02 -17.81 -24.06
C ASP A 139 3.33 -16.86 -25.24
N PRO A 140 2.41 -16.70 -26.21
CA PRO A 140 2.63 -15.83 -27.37
C PRO A 140 2.73 -14.34 -27.04
N SER A 141 2.28 -13.90 -25.86
CA SER A 141 2.44 -12.53 -25.38
C SER A 141 3.86 -12.23 -24.85
N ILE A 142 4.68 -13.27 -24.66
CA ILE A 142 6.06 -13.16 -24.22
C ILE A 142 6.97 -13.23 -25.45
N ILE A 143 7.53 -12.08 -25.82
CA ILE A 143 8.55 -12.00 -26.86
C ILE A 143 9.91 -12.21 -26.20
N VAL A 144 10.65 -13.21 -26.66
CA VAL A 144 12.03 -13.47 -26.27
C VAL A 144 12.95 -13.09 -27.43
N GLU A 145 13.98 -12.32 -27.12
CA GLU A 145 15.02 -11.89 -28.05
C GLU A 145 16.39 -12.24 -27.45
N ILE A 146 17.34 -12.62 -28.29
CA ILE A 146 18.74 -12.82 -27.90
C ILE A 146 19.55 -11.75 -28.61
N ILE A 147 20.19 -10.86 -27.85
CA ILE A 147 20.96 -9.74 -28.37
C ILE A 147 22.45 -10.10 -28.31
N THR A 148 23.10 -10.15 -29.46
CA THR A 148 24.54 -10.41 -29.59
C THR A 148 25.37 -9.29 -28.96
N GLU A 149 26.67 -9.51 -28.80
CA GLU A 149 27.59 -8.49 -28.24
C GLU A 149 27.59 -7.19 -29.06
N ASP A 150 27.34 -7.28 -30.38
CA ASP A 150 27.25 -6.14 -31.29
C ASP A 150 25.91 -5.38 -31.18
N GLY A 151 25.00 -5.83 -30.32
CA GLY A 151 23.70 -5.18 -30.08
C GLY A 151 22.57 -5.60 -31.02
N GLU A 152 22.84 -6.54 -31.93
CA GLU A 152 21.87 -7.05 -32.90
C GLU A 152 21.10 -8.26 -32.37
N VAL A 153 19.81 -8.35 -32.73
CA VAL A 153 18.96 -9.50 -32.37
C VAL A 153 19.30 -10.67 -33.27
N THR A 154 19.71 -11.79 -32.67
CA THR A 154 19.97 -13.04 -33.38
C THR A 154 18.80 -14.03 -33.25
N ALA A 155 18.52 -14.70 -34.37
CA ALA A 155 17.69 -15.91 -34.43
C ALA A 155 18.52 -17.13 -34.89
N THR A 156 19.85 -17.02 -34.93
CA THR A 156 20.73 -18.11 -35.36
C THR A 156 20.84 -19.14 -34.24
N PRO A 157 20.48 -20.42 -34.47
CA PRO A 157 20.68 -21.46 -33.46
C PRO A 157 22.15 -21.57 -33.03
N GLY A 158 22.37 -21.64 -31.72
CA GLY A 158 23.70 -21.75 -31.11
C GLY A 158 24.44 -20.42 -30.89
N GLU A 159 23.99 -19.32 -31.50
CA GLU A 159 24.60 -18.00 -31.28
C GLU A 159 24.16 -17.44 -29.92
N ALA A 160 25.15 -17.10 -29.08
CA ALA A 160 24.93 -16.70 -27.69
C ALA A 160 24.83 -15.18 -27.55
N GLY A 161 23.90 -14.72 -26.71
CA GLY A 161 23.72 -13.29 -26.44
C GLY A 161 22.90 -13.02 -25.20
N SER A 162 22.74 -11.73 -24.89
CA SER A 162 21.89 -11.20 -23.82
C SER A 162 20.44 -11.58 -24.05
N LEU A 163 19.82 -12.28 -23.09
CA LEU A 163 18.40 -12.59 -23.17
C LEU A 163 17.57 -11.38 -22.76
N VAL A 164 16.77 -10.89 -23.70
CA VAL A 164 15.85 -9.77 -23.52
C VAL A 164 14.42 -10.28 -23.72
N VAL A 165 13.53 -9.84 -22.85
CA VAL A 165 12.14 -10.32 -22.82
C VAL A 165 11.20 -9.14 -22.77
N THR A 166 10.13 -9.21 -23.56
CA THR A 166 9.04 -8.24 -23.56
C THR A 166 7.73 -8.98 -23.28
N ASN A 167 6.97 -8.51 -22.29
CA ASN A 167 5.63 -9.02 -22.00
C ASN A 167 4.58 -8.02 -22.50
N LEU A 168 3.80 -8.42 -23.50
CA LEU A 168 2.80 -7.59 -24.18
C LEU A 168 1.50 -7.40 -23.38
N GLU A 169 1.26 -8.24 -22.38
CA GLU A 169 0.05 -8.21 -21.55
C GLU A 169 0.15 -7.32 -20.31
N ARG A 170 1.28 -6.61 -20.14
CA ARG A 170 1.45 -5.71 -19.01
C ARG A 170 0.38 -4.61 -19.00
N GLN A 171 -0.41 -4.60 -17.92
CA GLN A 171 -1.36 -3.53 -17.60
C GLN A 171 -0.77 -2.60 -16.55
N LEU A 172 -1.05 -1.29 -16.65
CA LEU A 172 -0.65 -0.26 -15.68
C LEU A 172 0.88 -0.01 -15.59
N MET A 173 1.68 -0.58 -16.49
CA MET A 173 3.11 -0.31 -16.65
C MET A 173 3.47 -0.22 -18.15
N PRO A 174 4.50 0.55 -18.53
CA PRO A 174 4.98 0.55 -19.91
C PRO A 174 5.43 -0.84 -20.36
N ILE A 175 5.10 -1.21 -21.61
CA ILE A 175 5.67 -2.37 -22.28
C ILE A 175 7.09 -2.00 -22.67
N VAL A 176 8.08 -2.66 -22.08
CA VAL A 176 9.51 -2.40 -22.29
C VAL A 176 10.25 -3.69 -22.63
N ARG A 177 11.29 -3.56 -23.46
CA ARG A 177 12.29 -4.61 -23.66
C ARG A 177 13.11 -4.73 -22.38
N TYR A 178 12.99 -5.86 -21.68
CA TYR A 178 13.59 -6.06 -20.37
C TYR A 178 14.75 -7.07 -20.44
N PRO A 179 15.98 -6.69 -20.07
CA PRO A 179 17.08 -7.66 -19.99
C PRO A 179 16.84 -8.61 -18.80
N SER A 180 16.75 -9.92 -19.06
CA SER A 180 16.51 -10.90 -17.99
C SER A 180 17.69 -11.05 -17.02
N GLY A 181 18.88 -10.61 -17.45
CA GLY A 181 20.13 -10.76 -16.72
C GLY A 181 20.81 -12.12 -16.97
N ASP A 182 20.36 -12.89 -17.96
CA ASP A 182 20.93 -14.18 -18.36
C ASP A 182 21.35 -14.17 -19.83
N ARG A 183 22.44 -14.86 -20.18
CA ARG A 183 22.76 -15.15 -21.59
C ARG A 183 22.05 -16.41 -22.01
N ALA A 184 21.64 -16.44 -23.27
CA ALA A 184 21.01 -17.60 -23.87
C ALA A 184 21.52 -17.80 -25.29
N ALA A 185 21.23 -18.98 -25.84
CA ALA A 185 21.30 -19.24 -27.26
C ALA A 185 20.02 -19.93 -27.73
N TRP A 186 19.58 -19.62 -28.93
CA TRP A 186 18.48 -20.34 -29.57
C TRP A 186 18.92 -21.78 -29.85
N VAL A 187 18.00 -22.73 -29.63
CA VAL A 187 18.12 -24.11 -30.12
C VAL A 187 17.26 -24.28 -31.35
N ASP A 188 16.01 -23.81 -31.27
CA ASP A 188 15.10 -23.68 -32.40
C ASP A 188 14.19 -22.47 -32.16
N PRO A 189 14.49 -21.31 -32.78
CA PRO A 189 13.68 -20.10 -32.61
C PRO A 189 12.25 -20.26 -33.10
N ALA A 190 12.00 -21.09 -34.13
CA ALA A 190 10.65 -21.28 -34.68
C ALA A 190 9.72 -22.00 -33.69
N LEU A 191 10.30 -22.87 -32.85
CA LEU A 191 9.60 -23.56 -31.77
C LEU A 191 9.65 -22.79 -30.44
N GLY A 192 10.32 -21.63 -30.40
CA GLY A 192 10.58 -20.88 -29.17
C GLY A 192 11.50 -21.63 -28.20
N LEU A 193 12.38 -22.52 -28.70
CA LEU A 193 13.30 -23.31 -27.90
C LEU A 193 14.64 -22.60 -27.74
N PHE A 194 15.00 -22.28 -26.50
CA PHE A 194 16.27 -21.64 -26.16
C PHE A 194 16.91 -22.32 -24.95
N ARG A 195 18.22 -22.20 -24.83
CA ARG A 195 18.95 -22.65 -23.64
C ARG A 195 19.54 -21.48 -22.89
N VAL A 196 19.39 -21.48 -21.57
CA VAL A 196 20.07 -20.51 -20.70
C VAL A 196 21.51 -20.97 -20.48
N LEU A 197 22.47 -20.10 -20.76
CA LEU A 197 23.90 -20.41 -20.69
C LEU A 197 24.51 -19.96 -19.37
N ASP A 198 24.47 -18.65 -19.09
CA ASP A 198 25.05 -18.02 -17.91
C ASP A 198 24.37 -16.66 -17.60
N ARG A 199 25.03 -15.78 -16.84
CA ARG A 199 24.52 -14.44 -16.47
C ARG A 199 25.01 -13.36 -17.46
N ASP A 200 24.08 -12.55 -17.94
CA ASP A 200 24.29 -11.49 -18.94
C ASP A 200 24.98 -10.22 -18.42
N ARG A 201 25.14 -10.06 -17.11
CA ARG A 201 25.81 -8.88 -16.56
C ARG A 201 26.73 -9.26 -15.42
N THR A 202 28.01 -9.32 -15.75
CA THR A 202 29.05 -9.85 -14.87
C THR A 202 30.28 -8.97 -14.78
N ALA A 203 30.22 -7.69 -15.17
CA ALA A 203 31.34 -6.77 -14.99
C ALA A 203 31.58 -6.48 -13.50
N ILE A 204 32.58 -7.15 -12.93
CA ILE A 204 33.16 -6.81 -11.64
C ILE A 204 33.99 -5.55 -11.85
N ARG A 205 33.64 -4.48 -11.13
CA ARG A 205 34.35 -3.19 -11.20
C ARG A 205 35.41 -3.11 -10.09
N LEU A 206 36.64 -2.81 -10.48
CA LEU A 206 37.82 -2.63 -9.61
C LEU A 206 38.51 -1.32 -10.03
N GLY A 207 38.20 -0.22 -9.35
CA GLY A 207 38.56 1.12 -9.81
C GLY A 207 38.08 1.35 -11.26
N PRO A 208 38.99 1.68 -12.20
CA PRO A 208 38.65 1.85 -13.63
C PRO A 208 38.56 0.52 -14.41
N VAL A 209 38.99 -0.61 -13.84
CA VAL A 209 39.05 -1.91 -14.51
C VAL A 209 37.72 -2.65 -14.40
N SER A 210 37.31 -3.29 -15.51
CA SER A 210 36.22 -4.25 -15.55
C SER A 210 36.77 -5.66 -15.76
N VAL A 211 36.29 -6.61 -14.96
CA VAL A 211 36.55 -8.05 -15.14
C VAL A 211 35.20 -8.77 -15.23
N ASP A 212 34.94 -9.47 -16.33
CA ASP A 212 33.69 -10.22 -16.46
C ASP A 212 33.79 -11.59 -15.77
N PHE A 213 32.76 -11.97 -15.04
CA PHE A 213 32.69 -13.26 -14.36
C PHE A 213 32.75 -14.45 -15.34
N VAL A 214 32.34 -14.24 -16.60
CA VAL A 214 32.48 -15.22 -17.68
C VAL A 214 33.96 -15.53 -17.95
N ASP A 215 34.84 -14.52 -17.93
CA ASP A 215 36.28 -14.76 -18.08
C ASP A 215 36.84 -15.56 -16.92
N LEU A 216 36.43 -15.22 -15.69
CA LEU A 216 36.87 -15.94 -14.49
C LEU A 216 36.49 -17.42 -14.58
N ARG A 217 35.28 -17.73 -15.05
CA ARG A 217 34.87 -19.12 -15.30
C ARG A 217 35.71 -19.80 -16.36
N ARG A 218 35.93 -19.14 -17.50
CA ARG A 218 36.71 -19.68 -18.62
C ARG A 218 38.17 -19.95 -18.23
N ILE A 219 38.77 -19.04 -17.45
CA ILE A 219 40.13 -19.20 -16.94
C ILE A 219 40.20 -20.42 -16.01
N VAL A 220 39.27 -20.52 -15.05
CA VAL A 220 39.23 -21.66 -14.13
C VAL A 220 39.02 -22.98 -14.86
N SER A 221 38.10 -23.04 -15.83
CA SER A 221 37.86 -24.27 -16.61
C SER A 221 39.09 -24.66 -17.45
N THR A 222 39.84 -23.67 -17.97
CA THR A 222 41.04 -23.93 -18.77
C THR A 222 42.16 -24.53 -17.92
N ILE A 223 42.38 -23.97 -16.72
CA ILE A 223 43.44 -24.42 -15.81
C ILE A 223 43.08 -25.76 -15.15
N LEU A 224 41.84 -25.93 -14.69
CA LEU A 224 41.41 -27.15 -13.99
C LEU A 224 40.95 -28.29 -14.92
N ARG A 225 40.75 -28.01 -16.21
CA ARG A 225 40.38 -28.98 -17.25
C ARG A 225 39.16 -29.82 -16.84
N ASP A 226 39.29 -31.15 -16.85
CA ASP A 226 38.20 -32.10 -16.57
C ASP A 226 37.97 -32.36 -15.07
N ARG A 227 38.69 -31.67 -14.18
CA ARG A 227 38.54 -31.87 -12.74
C ARG A 227 37.21 -31.29 -12.27
N PRO A 228 36.48 -31.97 -11.36
CA PRO A 228 35.20 -31.47 -10.88
C PRO A 228 35.43 -30.19 -10.07
N VAL A 229 34.96 -29.07 -10.61
CA VAL A 229 34.87 -27.79 -9.92
C VAL A 229 33.42 -27.62 -9.47
N GLY A 230 33.23 -27.15 -8.25
CA GLY A 230 31.93 -26.73 -7.76
C GLY A 230 31.51 -25.40 -8.37
N ARG A 231 31.33 -24.37 -7.53
CA ARG A 231 30.98 -23.01 -7.95
C ARG A 231 32.08 -22.00 -7.68
N LEU A 232 32.04 -20.90 -8.44
CA LEU A 232 32.89 -19.74 -8.25
C LEU A 232 32.14 -18.63 -7.52
N GLN A 233 32.87 -17.82 -6.75
CA GLN A 233 32.36 -16.60 -6.14
C GLN A 233 33.43 -15.50 -6.20
N ALA A 234 33.05 -14.34 -6.72
CA ALA A 234 33.90 -13.16 -6.79
C ALA A 234 33.51 -12.16 -5.70
N ILE A 235 34.50 -11.76 -4.91
CA ILE A 235 34.35 -10.87 -3.77
C ILE A 235 35.23 -9.65 -4.00
N VAL A 236 34.61 -8.47 -4.04
CA VAL A 236 35.32 -7.19 -4.09
C VAL A 236 35.41 -6.60 -2.70
N THR A 237 36.62 -6.36 -2.26
CA THR A 237 36.95 -5.72 -0.98
C THR A 237 37.96 -4.61 -1.20
N ARG A 238 38.24 -3.84 -0.15
CA ARG A 238 39.29 -2.81 -0.17
C ARG A 238 40.35 -3.15 0.87
N GLU A 239 41.60 -3.27 0.43
CA GLU A 239 42.77 -3.53 1.26
C GLU A 239 43.88 -2.57 0.83
N ASP A 240 44.62 -2.01 1.78
CA ASP A 240 45.69 -1.02 1.51
C ASP A 240 45.25 0.16 0.64
N ARG A 241 43.99 0.59 0.82
CA ARG A 241 43.31 1.68 0.07
C ARG A 241 43.01 1.35 -1.40
N LYS A 242 43.31 0.13 -1.88
CA LYS A 242 43.09 -0.34 -3.25
C LYS A 242 41.99 -1.41 -3.30
N ASP A 243 41.33 -1.54 -4.44
CA ASP A 243 40.34 -2.60 -4.64
C ASP A 243 41.06 -3.96 -4.77
N LEU A 244 40.51 -4.98 -4.11
CA LEU A 244 40.98 -6.36 -4.16
C LEU A 244 39.86 -7.27 -4.64
N LEU A 245 40.13 -8.01 -5.71
CA LEU A 245 39.31 -9.12 -6.15
C LEU A 245 39.77 -10.41 -5.49
N THR A 246 38.88 -11.05 -4.73
CA THR A 246 39.06 -12.42 -4.25
C THR A 246 38.15 -13.37 -5.03
N LEU A 247 38.74 -14.38 -5.66
CA LEU A 247 38.04 -15.47 -6.33
C LEU A 247 38.06 -16.71 -5.43
N ASN A 248 36.91 -17.05 -4.86
CA ASN A 248 36.69 -18.32 -4.19
C ASN A 248 36.34 -19.38 -5.26
N VAL A 249 37.14 -20.44 -5.31
CA VAL A 249 36.98 -21.58 -6.22
C VAL A 249 36.60 -22.79 -5.37
N ALA A 250 35.39 -23.32 -5.54
CA ALA A 250 34.99 -24.52 -4.82
C ALA A 250 35.68 -25.76 -5.42
N PHE A 251 36.86 -26.08 -4.89
CA PHE A 251 37.75 -27.15 -5.34
C PHE A 251 38.71 -27.50 -4.21
N THR A 252 39.05 -28.77 -4.05
CA THR A 252 39.98 -29.24 -3.02
C THR A 252 41.25 -29.80 -3.68
N PRO A 253 42.38 -29.06 -3.65
CA PRO A 253 43.66 -29.56 -4.12
C PRO A 253 44.13 -30.78 -3.30
N ALA A 254 44.87 -31.69 -3.94
CA ALA A 254 45.40 -32.88 -3.29
C ALA A 254 46.59 -32.57 -2.35
N THR A 255 47.35 -31.52 -2.66
CA THR A 255 48.52 -31.07 -1.87
C THR A 255 48.62 -29.53 -1.82
N ASP A 256 49.36 -29.02 -0.84
CA ASP A 256 49.66 -27.58 -0.73
C ASP A 256 50.51 -27.06 -1.90
N GLU A 257 51.37 -27.92 -2.46
CA GLU A 257 52.14 -27.63 -3.68
C GLU A 257 51.21 -27.43 -4.88
N GLU A 258 50.23 -28.32 -5.06
CA GLU A 258 49.23 -28.20 -6.14
C GLU A 258 48.37 -26.95 -5.96
N SER A 259 47.94 -26.65 -4.73
CA SER A 259 47.21 -25.42 -4.40
C SER A 259 47.99 -24.18 -4.82
N SER A 260 49.27 -24.12 -4.47
CA SER A 260 50.13 -22.97 -4.78
C SER A 260 50.36 -22.81 -6.28
N GLN A 261 50.57 -23.92 -6.99
CA GLN A 261 50.75 -23.94 -8.44
C GLN A 261 49.49 -23.42 -9.16
N LEU A 262 48.32 -23.96 -8.83
CA LEU A 262 47.06 -23.57 -9.48
C LEU A 262 46.72 -22.09 -9.22
N GLN A 263 47.01 -21.57 -8.02
CA GLN A 263 46.83 -20.14 -7.74
C GLN A 263 47.72 -19.26 -8.61
N ALA A 264 48.97 -19.66 -8.86
CA ALA A 264 49.87 -18.91 -9.72
C ALA A 264 49.38 -18.90 -11.18
N GLU A 265 48.98 -20.07 -11.70
CA GLU A 265 48.47 -20.23 -13.07
C GLU A 265 47.21 -19.39 -13.31
N LEU A 266 46.25 -19.42 -12.38
CA LEU A 266 45.02 -18.63 -12.48
C LEU A 266 45.26 -17.11 -12.43
N ARG A 267 46.23 -16.64 -11.64
CA ARG A 267 46.61 -15.21 -11.60
C ARG A 267 47.23 -14.77 -12.92
N GLU A 268 48.16 -15.56 -13.44
CA GLU A 268 48.85 -15.23 -14.69
C GLU A 268 47.87 -15.22 -15.86
N GLU A 269 47.00 -16.24 -15.95
CA GLU A 269 46.03 -16.35 -17.02
C GLU A 269 44.99 -15.20 -16.99
N LEU A 270 44.58 -14.74 -15.80
CA LEU A 270 43.74 -13.53 -15.71
C LEU A 270 44.49 -12.29 -16.23
N GLY A 271 45.78 -12.17 -15.96
CA GLY A 271 46.62 -11.09 -16.49
C GLY A 271 46.75 -11.15 -18.02
N VAL A 272 46.74 -12.34 -18.62
CA VAL A 272 46.74 -12.55 -20.07
C VAL A 272 45.39 -12.19 -20.68
N VAL A 273 44.28 -12.69 -20.10
CA VAL A 273 42.92 -12.47 -20.61
C VAL A 273 42.44 -11.04 -20.39
N ARG A 274 42.92 -10.37 -19.34
CA ARG A 274 42.61 -8.97 -19.01
C ARG A 274 43.90 -8.16 -18.80
N PRO A 275 44.58 -7.73 -19.89
CA PRO A 275 45.82 -6.96 -19.79
C PRO A 275 45.71 -5.68 -18.95
N MET A 276 44.54 -5.02 -18.99
CA MET A 276 44.27 -3.83 -18.18
C MET A 276 44.27 -4.14 -16.68
N PHE A 277 43.85 -5.34 -16.26
CA PHE A 277 43.93 -5.78 -14.86
C PHE A 277 45.40 -5.90 -14.43
N ARG A 278 46.24 -6.58 -15.24
CA ARG A 278 47.68 -6.70 -15.00
C ARG A 278 48.36 -5.34 -14.90
N GLU A 279 48.09 -4.45 -15.87
CA GLU A 279 48.66 -3.10 -15.89
C GLU A 279 48.32 -2.30 -14.61
N HIS A 280 47.09 -2.39 -14.11
CA HIS A 280 46.67 -1.68 -12.91
C HIS A 280 47.21 -2.31 -11.62
N VAL A 281 47.48 -3.63 -11.62
CA VAL A 281 48.23 -4.29 -10.54
C VAL A 281 49.69 -3.83 -10.55
N ASP A 282 50.34 -3.81 -11.72
CA ASP A 282 51.73 -3.40 -11.88
C ASP A 282 51.94 -1.91 -11.53
N LYS A 283 50.94 -1.06 -11.80
CA LYS A 283 50.90 0.37 -11.43
C LYS A 283 50.49 0.63 -9.98
N ASP A 284 50.27 -0.41 -9.18
CA ASP A 284 49.82 -0.31 -7.79
C ASP A 284 48.49 0.46 -7.62
N LEU A 285 47.59 0.36 -8.60
CA LEU A 285 46.27 1.00 -8.57
C LEU A 285 45.18 0.09 -8.01
N ILE A 286 45.33 -1.23 -8.18
CA ILE A 286 44.48 -2.27 -7.60
C ILE A 286 45.37 -3.39 -7.02
N ASN A 287 44.82 -4.23 -6.15
CA ASN A 287 45.56 -5.38 -5.60
C ASN A 287 45.57 -6.58 -6.57
N PRO A 288 46.62 -7.43 -6.54
CA PRO A 288 46.64 -8.69 -7.28
C PRO A 288 45.44 -9.60 -6.93
N LEU A 289 45.02 -10.43 -7.88
CA LEU A 289 43.96 -11.41 -7.67
C LEU A 289 44.30 -12.34 -6.49
N ARG A 290 43.43 -12.38 -5.49
CA ARG A 290 43.47 -13.37 -4.41
C ARG A 290 42.62 -14.57 -4.81
N ILE A 291 43.16 -15.77 -4.67
CA ILE A 291 42.43 -17.02 -4.96
C ILE A 291 42.33 -17.80 -3.66
N LYS A 292 41.16 -18.37 -3.41
CA LYS A 292 40.94 -19.29 -2.30
C LYS A 292 40.27 -20.55 -2.83
N PHE A 293 40.89 -21.69 -2.56
CA PHE A 293 40.25 -22.97 -2.71
C PHE A 293 39.40 -23.24 -1.47
N VAL A 294 38.12 -23.50 -1.68
CA VAL A 294 37.11 -23.63 -0.63
C VAL A 294 36.22 -24.83 -0.91
N THR A 295 35.42 -25.25 0.05
CA THR A 295 34.33 -26.21 -0.18
C THR A 295 33.04 -25.49 -0.60
N MET A 296 32.03 -26.22 -1.09
CA MET A 296 30.74 -25.58 -1.44
C MET A 296 30.01 -25.01 -0.22
N GLN A 297 30.30 -25.51 1.00
CA GLN A 297 29.67 -25.00 2.23
C GLN A 297 30.25 -23.65 2.67
N GLU A 298 31.47 -23.31 2.24
CA GLU A 298 32.15 -22.06 2.57
C GLU A 298 31.77 -20.90 1.64
N LEU A 299 31.10 -21.17 0.52
CA LEU A 299 30.60 -20.13 -0.38
C LEU A 299 29.45 -19.35 0.25
N ALA A 300 29.53 -18.02 0.18
CA ALA A 300 28.46 -17.20 0.73
C ALA A 300 27.19 -17.34 -0.12
N VAL A 301 26.13 -17.84 0.51
CA VAL A 301 24.79 -17.94 -0.08
C VAL A 301 23.90 -16.83 0.45
N ASN A 302 22.96 -16.38 -0.36
CA ASN A 302 21.88 -15.52 0.10
C ASN A 302 21.05 -16.31 1.13
N PRO A 303 20.94 -15.81 2.38
CA PRO A 303 20.37 -16.56 3.49
C PRO A 303 18.88 -16.87 3.33
N ARG A 304 18.19 -16.17 2.41
CA ARG A 304 16.78 -16.41 2.07
C ARG A 304 16.62 -17.34 0.89
N SER A 305 17.57 -17.38 -0.04
CA SER A 305 17.38 -18.10 -1.30
C SER A 305 18.23 -19.36 -1.43
N GLY A 306 19.22 -19.54 -0.56
CA GLY A 306 20.23 -20.59 -0.71
C GLY A 306 21.10 -20.40 -1.96
N LYS A 307 20.91 -19.29 -2.69
CA LYS A 307 21.62 -19.03 -3.95
C LYS A 307 23.00 -18.47 -3.66
N ILE A 308 24.03 -18.93 -4.37
CA ILE A 308 25.37 -18.32 -4.25
C ILE A 308 25.31 -16.86 -4.67
N VAL A 309 25.92 -15.99 -3.88
CA VAL A 309 26.13 -14.59 -4.25
C VAL A 309 27.37 -14.55 -5.14
N GLU A 310 27.18 -14.54 -6.47
CA GLU A 310 28.29 -14.62 -7.44
C GLU A 310 29.17 -13.36 -7.45
N ASN A 311 28.60 -12.17 -7.18
CA ASN A 311 29.32 -10.90 -7.04
C ASN A 311 28.97 -10.23 -5.71
N TRP A 312 29.94 -10.13 -4.81
CA TRP A 312 29.75 -9.56 -3.47
C TRP A 312 30.63 -8.32 -3.28
N GLN A 313 30.02 -7.15 -3.15
CA GLN A 313 30.71 -5.90 -2.80
C GLN A 313 30.60 -5.62 -1.30
N ARG A 314 31.73 -5.62 -0.59
CA ARG A 314 31.84 -5.42 0.87
C ARG A 314 31.70 -3.96 1.31
N ASN A 315 30.79 -3.18 0.70
CA ASN A 315 30.55 -1.77 1.09
C ASN A 315 29.31 -1.56 1.97
N ARG A 316 28.73 -2.62 2.54
CA ARG A 316 27.83 -2.49 3.70
C ARG A 316 28.09 -3.59 4.70
N SER A 317 28.79 -3.25 5.78
CA SER A 317 28.88 -4.11 6.96
C SER A 317 27.57 -4.02 7.75
N MET A 318 27.08 -5.16 8.27
CA MET A 318 25.90 -5.24 9.15
C MET A 318 26.10 -4.53 10.50
N SER A 319 27.32 -4.13 10.85
CA SER A 319 27.68 -3.52 12.13
C SER A 319 27.67 -1.98 12.12
N GLU A 320 27.49 -1.31 10.98
CA GLU A 320 27.49 0.16 10.88
C GLU A 320 26.09 0.81 10.91
N ILE A 321 25.02 0.00 10.90
CA ILE A 321 23.63 0.49 10.96
C ILE A 321 23.23 0.93 12.39
N THR A 322 24.02 0.62 13.42
CA THR A 322 23.67 0.84 14.82
C THR A 322 24.37 2.02 15.51
N ALA A 323 25.23 2.82 14.84
CA ALA A 323 26.09 3.76 15.58
C ALA A 323 26.23 5.21 15.06
N LYS A 324 25.53 5.67 14.02
CA LYS A 324 25.64 7.10 13.60
C LYS A 324 24.30 7.74 13.28
N GLY A 325 23.73 8.36 14.31
CA GLY A 325 22.53 9.19 14.24
C GLY A 325 22.53 10.36 15.22
N SER A 326 23.69 10.96 15.55
CA SER A 326 23.76 12.28 16.19
C SER A 326 24.52 13.25 15.29
N ARG A 327 23.78 13.97 14.45
CA ARG A 327 24.29 15.21 13.85
C ARG A 327 23.89 16.36 14.76
N GLN A 328 24.87 17.06 15.32
CA GLN A 328 24.65 18.39 15.90
C GLN A 328 24.18 19.32 14.79
N ALA A 329 23.00 19.89 14.97
CA ALA A 329 22.50 21.00 14.16
C ALA A 329 23.26 22.28 14.54
N GLY A 330 23.71 23.03 13.52
CA GLY A 330 24.17 24.40 13.72
C GLY A 330 23.03 25.32 14.19
N PRO A 331 23.32 26.53 14.68
CA PRO A 331 22.32 27.39 15.32
C PRO A 331 21.41 28.02 14.25
N GLY A 332 20.32 27.33 13.93
CA GLY A 332 19.17 27.85 13.21
C GLY A 332 18.01 28.04 14.19
N LYS A 333 17.40 29.21 14.17
CA LYS A 333 16.32 29.66 15.08
C LYS A 333 15.30 28.55 15.40
N GLU A 334 15.09 28.30 16.70
CA GLU A 334 14.07 27.38 17.20
C GLU A 334 12.65 27.92 16.92
N ASP A 335 12.08 27.58 15.77
CA ASP A 335 10.63 27.50 15.63
C ASP A 335 10.22 26.07 16.01
N LYS A 336 9.53 25.91 17.16
CA LYS A 336 8.94 24.62 17.54
C LYS A 336 8.00 24.16 16.43
N ALA A 337 8.32 23.05 15.78
CA ALA A 337 7.46 22.47 14.76
C ALA A 337 6.07 22.17 15.36
N THR A 338 5.04 22.88 14.89
CA THR A 338 3.64 22.69 15.29
C THR A 338 2.99 21.61 14.43
N GLY A 339 2.13 20.73 14.96
CA GLY A 339 1.36 19.74 14.17
C GLY A 339 1.88 18.30 14.23
N VAL A 340 1.28 17.39 13.44
CA VAL A 340 1.70 15.98 13.39
C VAL A 340 2.98 15.87 12.57
N LEU A 341 4.09 15.51 13.24
CA LEU A 341 5.41 15.39 12.62
C LEU A 341 5.59 14.12 11.77
N ALA A 342 4.65 13.17 11.88
CA ALA A 342 4.67 11.96 11.06
C ALA A 342 4.44 12.33 9.57
N PRO A 343 5.23 11.74 8.64
CA PRO A 343 5.00 11.90 7.21
C PRO A 343 3.54 11.68 6.82
N TRP A 344 2.99 12.61 6.02
CA TRP A 344 1.60 12.60 5.54
C TRP A 344 0.52 12.70 6.63
N GLY A 345 0.89 12.95 7.88
CA GLY A 345 -0.07 13.20 8.95
C GLY A 345 -0.77 14.54 8.82
N GLU A 346 -0.11 15.50 8.18
CA GLU A 346 -0.68 16.79 7.78
C GLU A 346 -0.78 16.91 6.26
N PRO A 347 -1.76 17.67 5.75
CA PRO A 347 -1.79 18.08 4.35
C PRO A 347 -0.52 18.83 3.93
N ALA A 348 -0.13 18.69 2.67
CA ALA A 348 1.14 19.22 2.17
C ALA A 348 1.31 20.75 2.35
N TRP A 349 0.24 21.54 2.24
CA TRP A 349 0.28 23.00 2.41
C TRP A 349 0.77 23.45 3.80
N PHE A 350 0.71 22.54 4.79
CA PHE A 350 1.06 22.84 6.17
C PHE A 350 2.57 23.02 6.35
N HIS A 351 3.39 22.11 5.80
CA HIS A 351 4.86 22.11 5.95
C HIS A 351 5.67 21.67 4.72
N ALA A 352 5.05 21.03 3.73
CA ALA A 352 5.78 20.33 2.68
C ALA A 352 5.83 21.09 1.35
N LEU A 353 4.71 21.70 0.94
CA LEU A 353 4.56 22.36 -0.35
C LEU A 353 3.97 23.76 -0.16
N GLU A 354 4.46 24.70 -0.96
CA GLU A 354 3.78 25.99 -1.13
C GLU A 354 2.41 25.75 -1.78
N SER A 355 1.40 26.51 -1.35
CA SER A 355 0.05 26.42 -1.91
C SER A 355 -0.51 27.81 -2.20
N PRO A 356 -1.05 28.04 -3.40
CA PRO A 356 -1.59 29.35 -3.79
C PRO A 356 -2.92 29.66 -3.08
N TYR A 357 -3.53 28.69 -2.41
CA TYR A 357 -4.84 28.84 -1.78
C TYR A 357 -4.78 29.36 -0.34
N TYR A 358 -3.62 29.22 0.32
CA TYR A 358 -3.48 29.49 1.75
C TYR A 358 -2.75 30.81 2.01
N ASN A 359 -3.27 31.61 2.94
CA ASN A 359 -2.70 32.90 3.34
C ASN A 359 -2.60 32.98 4.89
N ASP A 360 -2.13 34.11 5.41
CA ASP A 360 -1.96 34.28 6.86
C ASP A 360 -3.27 34.18 7.65
N SER A 361 -4.40 34.58 7.08
CA SER A 361 -5.71 34.39 7.69
C SER A 361 -6.00 32.90 7.90
N HIS A 362 -5.74 32.08 6.89
CA HIS A 362 -5.88 30.63 6.95
C HIS A 362 -4.97 30.01 8.01
N ARG A 363 -3.70 30.42 8.09
CA ARG A 363 -2.75 29.90 9.09
C ARG A 363 -3.14 30.26 10.52
N ARG A 364 -3.53 31.51 10.77
CA ARG A 364 -4.03 31.95 12.09
C ARG A 364 -5.29 31.21 12.50
N PHE A 365 -6.23 31.06 11.58
CA PHE A 365 -7.47 30.32 11.84
C PHE A 365 -7.18 28.85 12.17
N GLN A 366 -6.33 28.20 11.38
CA GLN A 366 -5.90 26.82 11.63
C GLN A 366 -5.27 26.66 13.02
N THR A 367 -4.38 27.57 13.42
CA THR A 367 -3.73 27.52 14.74
C THR A 367 -4.76 27.62 15.87
N TYR A 368 -5.73 28.53 15.74
CA TYR A 368 -6.81 28.70 16.71
C TYR A 368 -7.72 27.46 16.80
N VAL A 369 -8.13 26.88 15.66
CA VAL A 369 -8.97 25.67 15.67
C VAL A 369 -8.21 24.50 16.29
N ARG A 370 -6.92 24.35 15.94
CA ARG A 370 -6.08 23.29 16.48
C ARG A 370 -5.93 23.38 17.99
N ASP A 371 -5.62 24.56 18.52
CA ASP A 371 -5.51 24.79 19.96
C ASP A 371 -6.82 24.46 20.69
N PHE A 372 -7.95 24.88 20.12
CA PHE A 372 -9.27 24.54 20.66
C PHE A 372 -9.52 23.03 20.67
N VAL A 373 -9.21 22.34 19.57
CA VAL A 373 -9.39 20.88 19.44
C VAL A 373 -8.50 20.14 20.44
N ASP A 374 -7.22 20.47 20.51
CA ASP A 374 -6.23 19.78 21.35
C ASP A 374 -6.45 20.04 22.84
N THR A 375 -6.96 21.22 23.21
CA THR A 375 -7.18 21.58 24.61
C THR A 375 -8.56 21.16 25.12
N HIS A 376 -9.62 21.31 24.30
CA HIS A 376 -11.00 21.22 24.80
C HIS A 376 -11.79 20.02 24.30
N LEU A 377 -11.33 19.30 23.27
CA LEU A 377 -12.13 18.25 22.64
C LEU A 377 -11.40 16.90 22.62
N LEU A 378 -10.20 16.85 22.03
CA LEU A 378 -9.48 15.60 21.78
C LEU A 378 -9.21 14.78 23.06
N PRO A 379 -8.77 15.39 24.19
CA PRO A 379 -8.49 14.64 25.43
C PRO A 379 -9.71 13.93 26.01
N TYR A 380 -10.91 14.49 25.83
CA TYR A 380 -12.15 13.98 26.41
C TYR A 380 -12.95 13.10 25.45
N ALA A 381 -12.49 13.00 24.21
CA ALA A 381 -13.23 12.38 23.14
C ALA A 381 -13.67 10.94 23.49
N GLN A 382 -12.74 10.08 23.91
CA GLN A 382 -13.03 8.66 24.18
C GLN A 382 -14.03 8.49 25.33
N GLU A 383 -13.88 9.28 26.40
CA GLU A 383 -14.82 9.31 27.53
C GLU A 383 -16.24 9.66 27.06
N TRP A 384 -16.40 10.73 26.27
CA TRP A 384 -17.70 11.16 25.77
C TRP A 384 -18.34 10.11 24.85
N GLU A 385 -17.54 9.43 24.03
CA GLU A 385 -18.05 8.37 23.16
C GLU A 385 -18.49 7.14 23.94
N ALA A 386 -17.77 6.75 25.00
CA ALA A 386 -18.18 5.69 25.90
C ALA A 386 -19.46 6.07 26.67
N GLY A 387 -19.54 7.30 27.19
CA GLY A 387 -20.73 7.84 27.87
C GLY A 387 -21.91 8.09 26.93
N GLY A 388 -21.66 8.22 25.63
CA GLY A 388 -22.69 8.45 24.63
C GLY A 388 -23.21 9.88 24.58
N GLU A 389 -22.52 10.84 25.17
CA GLU A 389 -22.74 12.28 24.99
C GLU A 389 -21.55 13.13 25.44
N ALA A 390 -21.49 14.38 24.97
CA ALA A 390 -20.60 15.40 25.50
C ALA A 390 -21.33 16.25 26.56
N PRO A 391 -20.66 16.65 27.66
CA PRO A 391 -21.28 17.43 28.72
C PRO A 391 -21.74 18.80 28.19
N LEU A 392 -22.83 19.32 28.75
CA LEU A 392 -23.40 20.61 28.35
C LEU A 392 -22.38 21.76 28.42
N SER A 393 -21.47 21.74 29.40
CA SER A 393 -20.40 22.72 29.53
C SER A 393 -19.45 22.75 28.34
N ALA A 394 -19.09 21.59 27.77
CA ALA A 394 -18.27 21.50 26.55
C ALA A 394 -19.05 22.02 25.33
N ARG A 395 -20.34 21.68 25.24
CA ARG A 395 -21.24 22.15 24.19
C ARG A 395 -21.39 23.67 24.17
N LEU A 396 -21.57 24.28 25.34
CA LEU A 396 -21.61 25.73 25.52
C LEU A 396 -20.27 26.39 25.19
N ARG A 397 -19.15 25.78 25.59
CA ARG A 397 -17.82 26.29 25.26
C ARG A 397 -17.58 26.35 23.75
N PHE A 398 -17.99 25.31 23.02
CA PHE A 398 -17.89 25.32 21.55
C PHE A 398 -18.80 26.36 20.90
N ALA A 399 -20.04 26.54 21.39
CA ALA A 399 -20.92 27.58 20.86
C ALA A 399 -20.33 29.00 21.05
N LYS A 400 -19.60 29.21 22.16
CA LYS A 400 -18.90 30.47 22.49
C LYS A 400 -17.52 30.62 21.85
N SER A 401 -16.98 29.62 21.17
CA SER A 401 -15.66 29.71 20.55
C SER A 401 -15.67 30.43 19.20
N GLY A 402 -16.85 30.69 18.64
CA GLY A 402 -17.01 31.20 17.28
C GLY A 402 -16.82 30.14 16.18
N LEU A 403 -16.42 28.90 16.50
CA LEU A 403 -16.24 27.82 15.54
C LEU A 403 -17.57 27.20 15.07
N ALA A 404 -18.65 27.42 15.82
CA ALA A 404 -20.00 27.03 15.43
C ALA A 404 -20.58 28.01 14.39
N PHE A 405 -21.26 27.47 13.39
CA PHE A 405 -22.07 28.22 12.42
C PHE A 405 -21.33 29.38 11.73
N LEU A 406 -20.21 29.09 11.07
CA LEU A 406 -19.42 30.09 10.34
C LEU A 406 -20.23 30.89 9.31
N ASP A 407 -21.33 30.32 8.80
CA ASP A 407 -22.20 30.85 7.76
C ASP A 407 -23.45 31.58 8.28
N VAL A 408 -23.61 31.73 9.60
CA VAL A 408 -24.70 32.55 10.16
C VAL A 408 -24.47 34.03 9.83
N PRO A 409 -25.46 34.72 9.22
CA PRO A 409 -25.34 36.14 8.89
C PRO A 409 -25.08 37.02 10.11
N LYS A 410 -24.40 38.14 9.86
CA LYS A 410 -23.94 39.09 10.88
C LYS A 410 -25.06 39.61 11.77
N GLU A 411 -26.24 39.84 11.23
CA GLU A 411 -27.41 40.36 11.94
C GLU A 411 -27.99 39.37 12.97
N TYR A 412 -27.73 38.07 12.81
CA TYR A 412 -28.21 37.02 13.73
C TYR A 412 -27.12 36.56 14.71
N ARG A 413 -25.94 37.18 14.67
CA ARG A 413 -24.77 36.81 15.47
C ARG A 413 -24.65 37.71 16.70
N PRO A 414 -24.38 37.17 17.90
CA PRO A 414 -24.16 37.97 19.10
C PRO A 414 -23.00 38.95 18.90
N LYS A 415 -23.10 40.14 19.50
CA LYS A 415 -22.10 41.20 19.37
C LYS A 415 -20.72 40.76 19.88
N GLU A 416 -20.69 39.84 20.82
CA GLU A 416 -19.49 39.28 21.44
C GLU A 416 -18.81 38.22 20.57
N LEU A 417 -19.49 37.71 19.52
CA LEU A 417 -19.03 36.62 18.64
C LEU A 417 -18.87 37.07 17.19
N MET A 418 -18.44 38.32 16.99
CA MET A 418 -18.28 38.97 15.68
C MET A 418 -16.98 38.61 14.95
N THR A 419 -16.05 37.97 15.64
CA THR A 419 -14.77 37.51 15.10
C THR A 419 -14.43 36.12 15.61
N VAL A 420 -13.61 35.38 14.87
CA VAL A 420 -13.02 34.11 15.30
C VAL A 420 -11.54 34.08 14.91
N ALA A 421 -10.66 33.66 15.81
CA ALA A 421 -9.21 33.74 15.61
C ALA A 421 -8.71 35.16 15.21
N GLY A 422 -9.39 36.22 15.67
CA GLY A 422 -9.11 37.61 15.28
C GLY A 422 -9.56 37.99 13.86
N ILE A 423 -10.31 37.12 13.18
CA ILE A 423 -10.79 37.30 11.81
C ILE A 423 -12.30 37.62 11.84
N PRO A 424 -12.75 38.71 11.20
CA PRO A 424 -14.17 38.98 11.02
C PRO A 424 -14.87 37.89 10.18
N PHE A 425 -16.10 37.51 10.55
CA PHE A 425 -16.82 36.43 9.85
C PHE A 425 -17.07 36.69 8.36
N ASP A 426 -17.23 37.95 7.98
CA ASP A 426 -17.37 38.38 6.58
C ASP A 426 -16.07 38.30 5.77
N LYS A 427 -14.96 37.96 6.40
CA LYS A 427 -13.65 37.69 5.77
C LYS A 427 -13.30 36.22 5.71
N LEU A 428 -14.12 35.35 6.29
CA LEU A 428 -13.93 33.90 6.15
C LEU A 428 -14.36 33.45 4.75
N ASP A 429 -13.63 32.50 4.21
CA ASP A 429 -13.89 31.89 2.91
C ASP A 429 -14.03 30.37 3.02
N VAL A 430 -14.13 29.70 1.88
CA VAL A 430 -14.28 28.24 1.80
C VAL A 430 -13.04 27.50 2.32
N PHE A 431 -11.85 28.11 2.29
CA PHE A 431 -10.63 27.52 2.84
C PHE A 431 -10.59 27.59 4.37
N HIS A 432 -11.14 28.64 4.99
CA HIS A 432 -11.39 28.64 6.43
C HIS A 432 -12.35 27.51 6.83
N GLU A 433 -13.39 27.28 6.04
CA GLU A 433 -14.31 26.16 6.28
C GLU A 433 -13.63 24.80 6.08
N LEU A 434 -12.83 24.63 5.03
CA LEU A 434 -12.02 23.42 4.78
C LEU A 434 -11.10 23.12 5.97
N ILE A 435 -10.42 24.14 6.50
CA ILE A 435 -9.55 24.03 7.68
C ILE A 435 -10.36 23.65 8.92
N LEU A 436 -11.49 24.31 9.18
CA LEU A 436 -12.34 23.95 10.32
C LEU A 436 -12.76 22.48 10.24
N MET A 437 -13.14 22.00 9.06
CA MET A 437 -13.56 20.61 8.89
C MET A 437 -12.41 19.63 9.11
N ASP A 438 -11.26 19.93 8.55
CA ASP A 438 -10.06 19.11 8.66
C ASP A 438 -9.56 19.03 10.11
N GLU A 439 -9.51 20.15 10.83
CA GLU A 439 -9.12 20.18 12.24
C GLU A 439 -10.11 19.46 13.15
N MET A 440 -11.42 19.69 12.95
CA MET A 440 -12.44 19.01 13.74
C MET A 440 -12.48 17.51 13.49
N ALA A 441 -12.08 17.06 12.30
CA ALA A 441 -12.01 15.65 11.93
C ALA A 441 -10.83 14.89 12.56
N ARG A 442 -9.90 15.59 13.23
CA ARG A 442 -8.88 14.96 14.10
C ARG A 442 -9.48 14.18 15.25
N ILE A 443 -10.72 14.51 15.60
CA ILE A 443 -11.48 13.85 16.64
C ILE A 443 -12.27 12.69 15.99
N PRO A 444 -11.93 11.41 16.25
CA PRO A 444 -12.63 10.26 15.66
C PRO A 444 -14.11 10.28 16.00
N SER A 445 -14.97 9.72 15.15
CA SER A 445 -16.44 9.68 15.30
C SER A 445 -17.21 10.97 14.95
N GLY A 446 -16.63 11.90 14.19
CA GLY A 446 -17.40 13.07 13.69
C GLY A 446 -18.02 13.89 14.83
N LYS A 447 -17.28 14.00 15.95
CA LYS A 447 -17.71 14.52 17.26
C LYS A 447 -18.21 15.97 17.23
N ARG A 448 -17.94 16.70 16.15
CA ARG A 448 -18.58 17.99 15.84
C ARG A 448 -20.11 17.91 15.82
N ARG A 449 -20.71 16.78 15.44
CA ARG A 449 -22.16 16.58 15.41
C ARG A 449 -22.82 16.66 16.79
N TRP A 450 -22.03 16.62 17.86
CA TRP A 450 -22.46 16.78 19.26
C TRP A 450 -22.64 18.26 19.65
N LEU A 451 -22.21 19.14 18.75
CA LEU A 451 -22.03 20.56 19.01
C LEU A 451 -22.82 21.41 17.99
N PRO A 452 -24.15 21.37 18.05
CA PRO A 452 -24.86 22.63 17.80
C PRO A 452 -26.03 22.91 18.75
N GLY A 453 -25.95 24.09 19.39
CA GLY A 453 -27.04 24.99 19.74
C GLY A 453 -26.61 26.42 19.35
N LEU A 454 -27.53 27.27 18.89
CA LEU A 454 -27.23 28.67 18.56
C LEU A 454 -26.63 29.33 19.79
N PHE A 455 -25.41 29.90 19.65
CA PHE A 455 -24.59 30.71 20.57
C PHE A 455 -24.80 30.58 22.11
N THR A 456 -26.02 30.64 22.63
CA THR A 456 -26.45 30.44 24.03
C THR A 456 -26.90 29.02 24.37
N TRP A 457 -27.14 28.14 23.38
CA TRP A 457 -27.81 26.83 23.50
C TRP A 457 -29.28 26.85 23.96
N GLU A 458 -29.87 28.01 24.23
CA GLU A 458 -31.31 28.13 24.51
C GLU A 458 -32.16 27.67 23.32
N THR A 459 -31.62 27.80 22.11
CA THR A 459 -32.18 27.24 20.89
C THR A 459 -31.12 26.40 20.18
N SER A 460 -31.40 25.13 19.95
CA SER A 460 -30.59 24.19 19.17
C SER A 460 -31.42 23.42 18.16
N PHE A 461 -30.79 23.06 17.04
CA PHE A 461 -31.47 22.43 15.90
C PHE A 461 -30.86 21.06 15.58
N CYS A 462 -31.72 20.10 15.27
CA CYS A 462 -31.37 18.90 14.53
C CYS A 462 -32.10 18.87 13.18
N LEU A 463 -31.56 18.09 12.23
CA LEU A 463 -32.14 17.89 10.91
C LEU A 463 -32.72 16.47 10.81
N ALA A 464 -33.99 16.37 10.45
CA ALA A 464 -34.72 15.12 10.33
C ALA A 464 -35.39 14.98 8.95
N ILE A 465 -34.65 14.45 7.98
CA ILE A 465 -35.17 14.16 6.64
C ILE A 465 -35.61 12.70 6.56
N THR A 466 -34.68 11.79 6.87
CA THR A 466 -34.81 10.35 6.66
C THR A 466 -35.91 9.70 7.49
N GLU A 467 -36.59 8.74 6.86
CA GLU A 467 -37.62 7.89 7.43
C GLU A 467 -37.24 6.41 7.30
N PRO A 468 -37.89 5.49 8.02
CA PRO A 468 -37.71 4.06 7.81
C PRO A 468 -38.01 3.62 6.37
N THR A 469 -38.92 4.33 5.70
CA THR A 469 -39.39 4.05 4.33
C THR A 469 -38.78 4.96 3.27
N ALA A 470 -38.00 5.98 3.64
CA ALA A 470 -37.46 6.98 2.73
C ALA A 470 -36.08 7.47 3.18
N GLY A 471 -35.03 6.96 2.54
CA GLY A 471 -33.63 7.35 2.77
C GLY A 471 -32.99 7.91 1.51
N SER A 472 -32.48 7.04 0.64
CA SER A 472 -31.94 7.44 -0.68
C SER A 472 -33.00 8.15 -1.54
N ASP A 473 -34.25 7.69 -1.50
CA ASP A 473 -35.38 8.36 -2.12
C ASP A 473 -36.07 9.31 -1.14
N VAL A 474 -35.51 10.50 -0.97
CA VAL A 474 -36.07 11.58 -0.15
C VAL A 474 -37.46 12.00 -0.65
N SER A 475 -37.77 11.81 -1.92
CA SER A 475 -39.06 12.22 -2.48
C SER A 475 -40.24 11.34 -2.02
N ALA A 476 -39.95 10.17 -1.44
CA ALA A 476 -40.92 9.21 -0.93
C ALA A 476 -41.30 9.39 0.56
N ILE A 477 -40.91 10.52 1.18
CA ILE A 477 -41.28 10.88 2.56
C ILE A 477 -42.80 10.72 2.81
N ARG A 478 -43.18 10.13 3.94
CA ARG A 478 -44.57 9.82 4.30
C ARG A 478 -45.05 10.55 5.54
N ALA A 479 -44.17 11.13 6.37
CA ALA A 479 -44.62 12.00 7.45
C ALA A 479 -45.47 13.14 6.88
N THR A 480 -46.65 13.37 7.44
CA THR A 480 -47.62 14.35 6.94
C THR A 480 -47.71 15.55 7.85
N ALA A 481 -48.20 16.65 7.31
CA ALA A 481 -48.63 17.80 8.09
C ALA A 481 -49.92 18.37 7.49
N GLU A 482 -50.98 18.41 8.28
CA GLU A 482 -52.28 18.92 7.83
C GLU A 482 -52.57 20.26 8.51
N LYS A 483 -52.93 21.26 7.73
CA LYS A 483 -53.25 22.59 8.26
C LYS A 483 -54.58 22.54 9.00
N THR A 484 -54.63 23.10 10.21
CA THR A 484 -55.87 23.18 10.98
C THR A 484 -56.90 24.09 10.29
N PRO A 485 -58.22 23.90 10.51
CA PRO A 485 -59.26 24.71 9.87
C PRO A 485 -59.14 26.22 10.15
N ASP A 486 -58.60 26.60 11.31
CA ASP A 486 -58.34 27.99 11.68
C ASP A 486 -57.06 28.58 11.04
N GLY A 487 -56.29 27.75 10.31
CA GLY A 487 -55.06 28.11 9.63
C GLY A 487 -53.87 28.40 10.55
N ARG A 488 -54.02 28.25 11.87
CA ARG A 488 -53.01 28.66 12.86
C ARG A 488 -51.92 27.62 13.11
N HIS A 489 -52.23 26.35 12.90
CA HIS A 489 -51.33 25.25 13.18
C HIS A 489 -51.28 24.24 12.03
N TYR A 490 -50.24 23.41 12.04
CA TYR A 490 -50.16 22.14 11.36
C TYR A 490 -50.26 21.01 12.39
N VAL A 491 -51.02 19.96 12.09
CA VAL A 491 -51.03 18.70 12.82
C VAL A 491 -50.09 17.74 12.11
N VAL A 492 -48.97 17.41 12.76
CA VAL A 492 -47.88 16.64 12.17
C VAL A 492 -47.90 15.19 12.67
N ASN A 493 -47.83 14.24 11.74
CA ASN A 493 -47.82 12.81 12.02
C ASN A 493 -46.72 12.11 11.24
N GLY A 494 -46.02 11.15 11.87
CA GLY A 494 -45.06 10.31 11.16
C GLY A 494 -43.87 9.88 12.00
N ARG A 495 -42.83 9.39 11.32
CA ARG A 495 -41.62 8.86 11.96
C ARG A 495 -40.39 9.31 11.22
N LYS A 496 -39.38 9.76 11.97
CA LYS A 496 -38.04 10.08 11.47
C LYS A 496 -37.03 9.16 12.12
N LYS A 497 -35.96 8.86 11.38
CA LYS A 497 -34.94 7.89 11.81
C LYS A 497 -33.55 8.41 11.50
N TRP A 498 -32.60 8.04 12.38
CA TRP A 498 -31.20 8.49 12.34
C TRP A 498 -31.05 10.02 12.51
N VAL A 499 -31.95 10.62 13.29
CA VAL A 499 -31.92 12.07 13.56
C VAL A 499 -30.80 12.34 14.54
N THR A 500 -29.69 12.84 14.03
CA THR A 500 -28.47 13.13 14.81
C THR A 500 -28.72 14.34 15.72
N GLY A 501 -28.30 14.24 16.99
CA GLY A 501 -28.43 15.33 17.96
C GLY A 501 -29.83 15.51 18.57
N ALA A 502 -30.83 14.72 18.16
CA ALA A 502 -32.22 14.89 18.62
C ALA A 502 -32.40 14.92 20.16
N PRO A 503 -31.72 14.08 20.96
CA PRO A 503 -31.89 14.09 22.42
C PRO A 503 -31.53 15.42 23.10
N TRP A 504 -30.74 16.26 22.44
CA TRP A 504 -30.25 17.52 22.98
C TRP A 504 -30.74 18.73 22.18
N ALA A 505 -31.49 18.50 21.12
CA ALA A 505 -32.02 19.56 20.27
C ALA A 505 -33.31 20.14 20.89
N THR A 506 -33.47 21.46 20.81
CA THR A 506 -34.74 22.11 21.18
C THR A 506 -35.75 22.07 20.04
N HIS A 507 -35.26 22.11 18.80
CA HIS A 507 -36.06 22.17 17.59
C HIS A 507 -35.53 21.17 16.56
N MET A 508 -36.43 20.66 15.75
CA MET A 508 -36.13 19.75 14.65
C MET A 508 -36.63 20.36 13.36
N THR A 509 -35.72 20.61 12.42
CA THR A 509 -36.12 20.93 11.04
C THR A 509 -36.43 19.62 10.33
N THR A 510 -37.65 19.46 9.83
CA THR A 510 -38.09 18.18 9.25
C THR A 510 -38.91 18.36 7.99
N ALA A 511 -38.71 17.43 7.04
CA ALA A 511 -39.47 17.38 5.81
C ALA A 511 -40.76 16.57 6.02
N VAL A 512 -41.89 17.11 5.59
CA VAL A 512 -43.23 16.52 5.69
C VAL A 512 -43.95 16.65 4.35
N ARG A 513 -44.92 15.78 4.11
CA ARG A 513 -45.80 15.83 2.95
C ARG A 513 -47.06 16.63 3.28
N MET A 514 -47.33 17.63 2.47
CA MET A 514 -48.55 18.45 2.51
C MET A 514 -49.32 18.41 1.18
N GLY A 515 -48.68 17.97 0.09
CA GLY A 515 -49.29 17.82 -1.22
C GLY A 515 -49.12 16.40 -1.81
N GLU A 516 -49.25 16.32 -3.12
CA GLU A 516 -49.20 15.07 -3.89
C GLU A 516 -47.89 14.27 -3.71
N PRO A 517 -47.89 12.95 -4.03
CA PRO A 517 -46.68 12.14 -4.05
C PRO A 517 -45.54 12.76 -4.88
N GLY A 518 -44.30 12.53 -4.44
CA GLY A 518 -43.09 13.02 -5.10
C GLY A 518 -42.56 14.35 -4.55
N ARG A 519 -41.67 14.98 -5.34
CA ARG A 519 -40.83 16.12 -4.93
C ARG A 519 -41.61 17.40 -4.66
N SER A 520 -42.70 17.62 -5.41
CA SER A 520 -43.51 18.83 -5.38
C SER A 520 -44.56 18.85 -4.28
N GLY A 521 -44.68 17.81 -3.45
CA GLY A 521 -45.62 17.77 -2.32
C GLY A 521 -44.96 17.89 -0.95
N LEU A 522 -43.66 18.22 -0.90
CA LEU A 522 -42.88 18.28 0.34
C LEU A 522 -42.75 19.72 0.86
N SER A 523 -42.91 19.88 2.17
CA SER A 523 -42.72 21.11 2.94
C SER A 523 -41.68 20.88 4.06
N LEU A 524 -41.03 21.95 4.53
CA LEU A 524 -40.13 21.93 5.68
C LEU A 524 -40.78 22.63 6.87
N LEU A 525 -40.83 21.95 8.01
CA LEU A 525 -41.33 22.51 9.26
C LEU A 525 -40.22 22.54 10.32
N VAL A 526 -40.25 23.56 11.17
CA VAL A 526 -39.47 23.62 12.40
C VAL A 526 -40.35 23.17 13.57
N VAL A 527 -40.07 21.99 14.12
CA VAL A 527 -40.87 21.35 15.18
C VAL A 527 -40.16 21.50 16.52
N PRO A 528 -40.73 22.19 17.52
CA PRO A 528 -40.19 22.18 18.88
C PRO A 528 -40.26 20.76 19.45
N LEU A 529 -39.14 20.23 19.94
CA LEU A 529 -39.02 18.83 20.36
C LEU A 529 -39.64 18.55 21.74
N ASN A 530 -39.98 19.59 22.50
CA ASN A 530 -40.78 19.49 23.72
C ASN A 530 -42.30 19.51 23.46
N SER A 531 -42.73 19.58 22.18
CA SER A 531 -44.16 19.61 21.86
C SER A 531 -44.86 18.31 22.26
N PRO A 532 -46.11 18.36 22.79
CA PRO A 532 -46.90 17.16 23.02
C PRO A 532 -47.01 16.30 21.76
N GLY A 533 -46.82 14.98 21.91
CA GLY A 533 -46.85 14.02 20.80
C GLY A 533 -45.48 13.76 20.15
N VAL A 534 -44.41 14.44 20.57
CA VAL A 534 -43.04 14.13 20.15
C VAL A 534 -42.44 13.08 21.09
N THR A 535 -42.00 11.95 20.55
CA THR A 535 -41.26 10.92 21.31
C THR A 535 -39.90 10.68 20.67
N ILE A 536 -38.82 10.76 21.46
CA ILE A 536 -37.45 10.55 21.02
C ILE A 536 -36.90 9.28 21.65
N ARG A 537 -36.30 8.40 20.84
CA ARG A 537 -35.60 7.20 21.32
C ARG A 537 -34.23 7.07 20.65
N LYS A 538 -33.16 7.14 21.45
CA LYS A 538 -31.78 6.99 20.97
C LYS A 538 -31.56 5.62 20.28
N ILE A 539 -30.79 5.61 19.21
CA ILE A 539 -30.35 4.41 18.47
C ILE A 539 -28.90 4.10 18.85
N HIS A 540 -28.65 2.87 19.25
CA HIS A 540 -27.29 2.36 19.45
C HIS A 540 -26.74 1.82 18.12
N ASN A 541 -25.84 2.59 17.51
CA ASN A 541 -25.17 2.23 16.25
C ASN A 541 -23.79 1.60 16.54
N SER A 542 -23.14 1.03 15.51
CA SER A 542 -21.80 0.41 15.63
C SER A 542 -20.71 1.37 16.11
N GLY A 543 -20.85 2.66 15.78
CA GLY A 543 -20.02 3.78 16.20
C GLY A 543 -20.84 5.06 16.27
N HIS A 544 -20.21 6.19 16.51
CA HIS A 544 -20.87 7.48 16.74
C HIS A 544 -21.89 7.46 17.89
N ASN A 545 -21.58 6.76 18.98
CA ASN A 545 -22.50 6.59 20.11
C ASN A 545 -22.86 7.94 20.76
N ALA A 546 -21.92 8.88 20.82
CA ALA A 546 -22.18 10.23 21.30
C ALA A 546 -22.83 11.16 20.28
N GLY A 547 -23.14 10.68 19.07
CA GLY A 547 -23.86 11.43 18.03
C GLY A 547 -25.35 11.66 18.30
N GLY A 548 -25.97 10.92 19.23
CA GLY A 548 -27.37 11.10 19.59
C GLY A 548 -28.35 10.75 18.46
N SER A 549 -27.90 9.93 17.50
CA SER A 549 -28.75 9.43 16.41
C SER A 549 -29.99 8.74 16.99
N SER A 550 -31.18 9.21 16.63
CA SER A 550 -32.42 8.81 17.29
C SER A 550 -33.56 8.50 16.32
N TRP A 551 -34.50 7.71 16.80
CA TRP A 551 -35.87 7.68 16.30
C TRP A 551 -36.63 8.87 16.86
N VAL A 552 -37.43 9.52 16.03
CA VAL A 552 -38.38 10.54 16.44
C VAL A 552 -39.76 10.13 15.91
N VAL A 553 -40.73 10.00 16.81
CA VAL A 553 -42.14 9.73 16.48
C VAL A 553 -42.93 11.01 16.71
N LEU A 554 -43.81 11.32 15.76
CA LEU A 554 -44.69 12.48 15.78
C LEU A 554 -46.13 11.96 15.74
N GLU A 555 -46.88 12.18 16.82
CA GLU A 555 -48.28 11.78 16.97
C GLU A 555 -49.14 13.00 17.29
N ASN A 556 -49.87 13.48 16.28
CA ASN A 556 -50.74 14.66 16.35
C ASN A 556 -50.04 15.91 16.92
N VAL A 557 -48.77 16.12 16.56
CA VAL A 557 -47.97 17.23 17.06
C VAL A 557 -48.49 18.53 16.45
N LYS A 558 -48.91 19.47 17.30
CA LYS A 558 -49.35 20.81 16.87
C LYS A 558 -48.14 21.72 16.70
N VAL A 559 -47.92 22.20 15.50
CA VAL A 559 -46.83 23.11 15.13
C VAL A 559 -47.42 24.41 14.60
N LEU A 560 -46.90 25.57 14.98
CA LEU A 560 -47.42 26.85 14.50
C LEU A 560 -47.24 26.98 12.97
N ALA A 561 -48.19 27.65 12.31
CA ALA A 561 -48.15 27.80 10.85
C ALA A 561 -46.96 28.64 10.36
N ASP A 562 -46.43 29.55 11.18
CA ASP A 562 -45.25 30.38 10.90
C ASP A 562 -43.92 29.63 11.05
N HIS A 563 -43.92 28.39 11.56
CA HIS A 563 -42.76 27.50 11.58
C HIS A 563 -42.53 26.79 10.22
N LEU A 564 -43.33 27.10 9.20
CA LEU A 564 -43.09 26.69 7.83
C LEU A 564 -41.86 27.40 7.26
N LEU A 565 -40.86 26.61 6.87
CA LEU A 565 -39.65 27.13 6.27
C LEU A 565 -39.80 27.18 4.74
N GLY A 566 -39.74 28.39 4.21
CA GLY A 566 -39.94 28.64 2.78
C GLY A 566 -41.42 28.65 2.40
N LYS A 567 -41.76 28.10 1.24
CA LYS A 567 -43.14 27.97 0.78
C LYS A 567 -43.66 26.56 1.01
N GLU A 568 -44.95 26.44 1.25
CA GLU A 568 -45.65 25.15 1.22
C GLU A 568 -45.34 24.45 -0.10
N ASN A 569 -45.07 23.15 -0.04
CA ASN A 569 -44.70 22.32 -1.20
C ASN A 569 -43.37 22.71 -1.89
N GLY A 570 -42.60 23.62 -1.28
CA GLY A 570 -41.34 24.17 -1.80
C GLY A 570 -40.07 23.61 -1.15
N ALA A 571 -40.14 22.50 -0.39
CA ALA A 571 -39.00 22.00 0.39
C ALA A 571 -37.86 21.43 -0.44
N PHE A 572 -38.16 20.71 -1.53
CA PHE A 572 -37.16 19.87 -2.20
C PHE A 572 -35.92 20.64 -2.67
N PRO A 573 -36.03 21.82 -3.32
CA PRO A 573 -34.86 22.62 -3.68
C PRO A 573 -34.05 23.11 -2.46
N ILE A 574 -34.72 23.42 -1.35
CA ILE A 574 -34.07 23.88 -0.10
C ILE A 574 -33.24 22.74 0.49
N ILE A 575 -33.78 21.52 0.53
CA ILE A 575 -33.07 20.34 1.01
C ILE A 575 -31.85 20.07 0.11
N MET A 576 -32.03 20.07 -1.22
CA MET A 576 -30.94 19.80 -2.16
C MET A 576 -29.83 20.85 -2.11
N ARG A 577 -30.15 22.13 -1.84
CA ARG A 577 -29.19 23.23 -1.71
C ARG A 577 -28.11 22.94 -0.66
N ASN A 578 -28.45 22.25 0.42
CA ASN A 578 -27.54 21.97 1.54
C ASN A 578 -26.58 20.79 1.27
N PHE A 579 -26.99 19.82 0.45
CA PHE A 579 -26.29 18.54 0.34
C PHE A 579 -24.89 18.61 -0.28
N ASN A 580 -24.63 19.53 -1.22
CA ASN A 580 -23.28 19.65 -1.78
C ASN A 580 -22.26 20.05 -0.71
N LYS A 581 -22.59 21.06 0.09
CA LYS A 581 -21.76 21.52 1.20
C LYS A 581 -21.58 20.41 2.24
N GLU A 582 -22.68 19.75 2.65
CA GLU A 582 -22.62 18.63 3.60
C GLU A 582 -21.72 17.49 3.10
N ARG A 583 -21.86 17.07 1.83
CA ARG A 583 -21.04 16.01 1.23
C ARG A 583 -19.57 16.39 1.15
N PHE A 584 -19.26 17.64 0.80
CA PHE A 584 -17.88 18.13 0.79
C PHE A 584 -17.26 18.03 2.17
N ILE A 585 -17.97 18.48 3.22
CA ILE A 585 -17.52 18.38 4.62
C ILE A 585 -17.23 16.92 5.02
N LEU A 586 -18.12 15.98 4.67
CA LEU A 586 -17.90 14.55 4.94
C LEU A 586 -16.69 13.98 4.20
N THR A 587 -16.39 14.52 3.01
CA THR A 587 -15.25 14.09 2.20
C THR A 587 -13.93 14.52 2.85
N VAL A 588 -13.88 15.73 3.42
CA VAL A 588 -12.74 16.23 4.21
C VAL A 588 -12.53 15.35 5.46
N ASP A 589 -13.60 15.00 6.18
CA ASP A 589 -13.54 14.11 7.35
C ASP A 589 -12.91 12.75 7.00
N CYS A 590 -13.28 12.18 5.85
CA CYS A 590 -12.68 10.93 5.38
C CYS A 590 -11.18 11.05 5.12
N ASN A 591 -10.72 12.16 4.52
CA ASN A 591 -9.30 12.38 4.26
C ASN A 591 -8.50 12.49 5.57
N ARG A 592 -8.95 13.35 6.50
CA ARG A 592 -8.26 13.53 7.78
C ARG A 592 -8.18 12.24 8.57
N GLN A 593 -9.25 11.46 8.64
CA GLN A 593 -9.21 10.20 9.38
C GLN A 593 -8.30 9.15 8.75
N ALA A 594 -8.20 9.12 7.42
CA ALA A 594 -7.20 8.30 6.76
C ALA A 594 -5.77 8.73 7.11
N ARG A 595 -5.51 10.04 7.25
CA ARG A 595 -4.22 10.58 7.75
C ARG A 595 -3.94 10.16 9.20
N ILE A 596 -4.95 10.14 10.06
CA ILE A 596 -4.81 9.66 11.45
C ILE A 596 -4.41 8.17 11.44
N CYS A 597 -5.15 7.32 10.74
CA CYS A 597 -4.82 5.90 10.61
C CYS A 597 -3.41 5.69 10.06
N LEU A 598 -3.02 6.46 9.04
CA LEU A 598 -1.68 6.40 8.45
C LEU A 598 -0.59 6.80 9.45
N SER A 599 -0.78 7.91 10.16
CA SER A 599 0.20 8.44 11.12
C SER A 599 0.38 7.52 12.31
N GLU A 600 -0.72 7.03 12.87
CA GLU A 600 -0.73 6.10 14.00
C GLU A 600 -0.05 4.78 13.60
N ALA A 601 -0.40 4.22 12.42
CA ALA A 601 0.23 3.01 11.91
C ALA A 601 1.73 3.19 11.61
N LEU A 602 2.12 4.34 11.09
CA LEU A 602 3.52 4.65 10.84
C LEU A 602 4.31 4.73 12.17
N GLN A 603 3.77 5.44 13.16
CA GLN A 603 4.38 5.54 14.48
C GLN A 603 4.52 4.15 15.12
N HIS A 604 3.43 3.37 15.15
CA HIS A 604 3.46 2.00 15.65
C HIS A 604 4.46 1.12 14.89
N ALA A 605 4.57 1.27 13.56
CA ALA A 605 5.53 0.52 12.78
C ALA A 605 6.99 0.85 13.14
N HIS A 606 7.28 2.08 13.55
CA HIS A 606 8.60 2.48 14.02
C HIS A 606 8.89 2.01 15.45
N ASP A 607 7.89 2.04 16.34
CA ASP A 607 8.05 1.68 17.75
C ASP A 607 8.02 0.16 17.99
N ARG A 608 7.22 -0.57 17.21
CA ARG A 608 7.03 -2.01 17.40
C ARG A 608 8.17 -2.81 16.80
N GLU A 609 8.85 -3.61 17.60
CA GLU A 609 9.81 -4.59 17.11
C GLU A 609 9.20 -5.97 16.88
N THR A 610 9.55 -6.60 15.76
CA THR A 610 9.28 -8.01 15.47
C THR A 610 10.51 -8.63 14.81
N PHE A 611 10.85 -9.86 15.19
CA PHE A 611 12.01 -10.57 14.62
C PHE A 611 13.32 -9.76 14.68
N GLY A 612 13.55 -9.07 15.82
CA GLY A 612 14.79 -8.34 16.11
C GLY A 612 14.97 -7.00 15.38
N LYS A 613 13.91 -6.43 14.80
CA LYS A 613 13.95 -5.12 14.12
C LYS A 613 12.60 -4.40 14.20
N PRO A 614 12.56 -3.06 14.01
CA PRO A 614 11.31 -2.32 13.87
C PRO A 614 10.42 -2.88 12.76
N LEU A 615 9.11 -2.91 12.97
CA LEU A 615 8.12 -3.42 12.04
C LEU A 615 8.19 -2.68 10.69
N ALA A 616 8.49 -1.38 10.71
CA ALA A 616 8.76 -0.52 9.56
C ALA A 616 9.94 -1.00 8.69
N SER A 617 10.81 -1.88 9.21
CA SER A 617 11.90 -2.50 8.45
C SER A 617 11.40 -3.51 7.41
N ASN A 618 10.17 -3.99 7.54
CA ASN A 618 9.55 -4.89 6.57
C ASN A 618 8.98 -4.12 5.37
N GLN A 619 9.40 -4.49 4.17
CA GLN A 619 9.00 -3.81 2.92
C GLN A 619 7.48 -3.74 2.75
N ILE A 620 6.76 -4.81 3.11
CA ILE A 620 5.30 -4.87 3.00
C ILE A 620 4.61 -3.80 3.86
N ILE A 621 5.18 -3.47 5.03
CA ILE A 621 4.64 -2.44 5.92
C ILE A 621 4.83 -1.05 5.28
N ARG A 622 6.03 -0.76 4.75
CA ARG A 622 6.28 0.48 4.02
C ARG A 622 5.42 0.62 2.76
N HIS A 623 5.16 -0.49 2.05
CA HIS A 623 4.29 -0.48 0.88
C HIS A 623 2.83 -0.16 1.22
N LYS A 624 2.30 -0.70 2.33
CA LYS A 624 0.96 -0.35 2.83
C LYS A 624 0.86 1.15 3.12
N LEU A 625 1.82 1.69 3.87
CA LEU A 625 1.85 3.10 4.26
C LEU A 625 1.97 4.04 3.05
N THR A 626 2.90 3.78 2.14
CA THR A 626 3.10 4.60 0.92
C THR A 626 1.93 4.50 -0.07
N THR A 627 1.26 3.34 -0.15
CA THR A 627 0.04 3.18 -0.97
C THR A 627 -1.13 4.00 -0.44
N LEU A 628 -1.27 4.11 0.88
CA LEU A 628 -2.26 5.01 1.49
C LEU A 628 -1.86 6.48 1.28
N ALA A 629 -0.60 6.82 1.54
CA ALA A 629 -0.09 8.18 1.41
C ALA A 629 -0.39 8.79 0.03
N ARG A 630 -0.06 8.10 -1.07
CA ARG A 630 -0.33 8.60 -2.43
C ARG A 630 -1.82 8.88 -2.69
N LYS A 631 -2.73 8.10 -2.10
CA LYS A 631 -4.18 8.29 -2.27
C LYS A 631 -4.69 9.46 -1.45
N VAL A 632 -4.21 9.59 -0.22
CA VAL A 632 -4.59 10.65 0.71
C VAL A 632 -4.10 12.02 0.20
N GLU A 633 -2.87 12.09 -0.29
CA GLU A 633 -2.30 13.30 -0.90
C GLU A 633 -3.08 13.71 -2.15
N ALA A 634 -3.30 12.79 -3.10
CA ALA A 634 -4.07 13.08 -4.32
C ALA A 634 -5.51 13.53 -4.01
N HIS A 635 -6.15 12.92 -3.02
CA HIS A 635 -7.50 13.29 -2.60
C HIS A 635 -7.56 14.68 -1.96
N TRP A 636 -6.54 15.08 -1.20
CA TRP A 636 -6.47 16.42 -0.62
C TRP A 636 -6.33 17.51 -1.70
N ALA A 637 -5.44 17.31 -2.67
CA ALA A 637 -5.29 18.24 -3.80
C ALA A 637 -6.61 18.42 -4.57
N TRP A 638 -7.41 17.36 -4.70
CA TRP A 638 -8.73 17.44 -5.31
C TRP A 638 -9.74 18.23 -4.45
N LEU A 639 -9.70 18.06 -3.13
CA LEU A 639 -10.52 18.86 -2.20
C LEU A 639 -10.19 20.35 -2.29
N GLU A 640 -8.91 20.71 -2.35
CA GLU A 640 -8.46 22.09 -2.54
C GLU A 640 -8.94 22.68 -3.86
N GLN A 641 -8.86 21.91 -4.96
CA GLN A 641 -9.39 22.33 -6.26
C GLN A 641 -10.90 22.60 -6.21
N ILE A 642 -11.67 21.72 -5.56
CA ILE A 642 -13.12 21.89 -5.38
C ILE A 642 -13.40 23.14 -4.52
N ALA A 643 -12.69 23.30 -3.40
CA ALA A 643 -12.83 24.45 -2.51
C ALA A 643 -12.57 25.77 -3.25
N TYR A 644 -11.52 25.82 -4.07
CA TYR A 644 -11.21 26.98 -4.90
C TYR A 644 -12.33 27.32 -5.88
N HIS A 645 -12.86 26.31 -6.59
CA HIS A 645 -13.95 26.53 -7.53
C HIS A 645 -15.23 27.03 -6.82
N VAL A 646 -15.55 26.45 -5.66
CA VAL A 646 -16.70 26.88 -4.85
C VAL A 646 -16.50 28.28 -4.27
N HIS A 647 -15.27 28.66 -3.91
CA HIS A 647 -14.98 30.01 -3.43
C HIS A 647 -15.31 31.07 -4.49
N ILE A 648 -15.01 30.80 -5.76
CA ILE A 648 -15.26 31.73 -6.87
C ILE A 648 -16.73 31.72 -7.31
N HIS A 649 -17.33 30.53 -7.44
CA HIS A 649 -18.62 30.36 -8.12
C HIS A 649 -19.79 30.01 -7.18
N GLY A 650 -19.52 29.75 -5.91
CA GLY A 650 -20.50 29.34 -4.90
C GLY A 650 -20.91 27.87 -4.98
N TRP A 651 -21.55 27.40 -3.90
CA TRP A 651 -21.98 26.00 -3.74
C TRP A 651 -23.05 25.51 -4.73
N GLN A 652 -23.77 26.45 -5.36
CA GLN A 652 -24.86 26.15 -6.29
C GLN A 652 -24.41 26.15 -7.76
N THR A 653 -23.11 26.31 -8.01
CA THR A 653 -22.57 26.15 -9.36
C THR A 653 -22.89 24.77 -9.92
N LYS A 654 -23.28 24.74 -11.19
CA LYS A 654 -23.68 23.51 -11.88
C LYS A 654 -22.53 22.50 -12.01
N ASP A 655 -21.28 22.93 -11.87
CA ASP A 655 -20.09 22.13 -12.15
C ASP A 655 -19.60 21.26 -10.96
N VAL A 656 -20.09 21.50 -9.75
CA VAL A 656 -19.48 20.93 -8.54
C VAL A 656 -20.13 19.64 -8.03
N ALA A 657 -21.42 19.43 -8.29
CA ALA A 657 -22.19 18.33 -7.69
C ALA A 657 -21.60 16.94 -8.00
N SER A 658 -21.28 16.66 -9.27
CA SER A 658 -20.61 15.44 -9.70
C SER A 658 -19.22 15.25 -9.09
N ARG A 659 -18.41 16.31 -9.04
CA ARG A 659 -17.04 16.28 -8.50
C ARG A 659 -17.04 15.97 -7.00
N ILE A 660 -17.94 16.60 -6.24
CA ILE A 660 -18.14 16.29 -4.82
C ILE A 660 -18.63 14.87 -4.63
N ALA A 661 -19.55 14.38 -5.47
CA ALA A 661 -20.03 13.01 -5.40
C ALA A 661 -18.90 11.98 -5.58
N LEU A 662 -18.06 12.16 -6.61
CA LEU A 662 -16.91 11.30 -6.86
C LEU A 662 -15.84 11.42 -5.77
N ALA A 663 -15.55 12.64 -5.30
CA ALA A 663 -14.60 12.86 -4.21
C ALA A 663 -15.08 12.18 -2.91
N LYS A 664 -16.38 12.26 -2.58
CA LYS A 664 -16.96 11.57 -1.42
C LYS A 664 -16.77 10.06 -1.51
N ILE A 665 -17.06 9.46 -2.66
CA ILE A 665 -16.85 8.03 -2.90
C ILE A 665 -15.38 7.67 -2.67
N GLN A 666 -14.46 8.44 -3.27
CA GLN A 666 -13.02 8.22 -3.13
C GLN A 666 -12.58 8.36 -1.67
N GLY A 667 -13.05 9.38 -0.95
CA GLY A 667 -12.77 9.58 0.47
C GLY A 667 -13.22 8.39 1.32
N GLY A 668 -14.46 7.90 1.12
CA GLY A 668 -15.00 6.73 1.79
C GLY A 668 -14.11 5.49 1.59
N ARG A 669 -13.75 5.18 0.34
CA ARG A 669 -12.87 4.05 0.00
C ARG A 669 -11.46 4.19 0.58
N ILE A 670 -10.92 5.42 0.62
CA ILE A 670 -9.61 5.69 1.22
C ILE A 670 -9.64 5.39 2.73
N VAL A 671 -10.64 5.86 3.47
CA VAL A 671 -10.72 5.62 4.91
C VAL A 671 -11.00 4.14 5.23
N GLU A 672 -11.77 3.42 4.41
CA GLU A 672 -11.94 1.97 4.54
C GLU A 672 -10.60 1.23 4.40
N GLN A 673 -9.80 1.59 3.40
CA GLN A 673 -8.48 1.01 3.22
C GLN A 673 -7.52 1.41 4.36
N ALA A 674 -7.56 2.67 4.80
CA ALA A 674 -6.69 3.18 5.85
C ALA A 674 -6.94 2.47 7.19
N VAL A 675 -8.21 2.28 7.56
CA VAL A 675 -8.61 1.50 8.74
C VAL A 675 -8.09 0.08 8.62
N ARG A 676 -8.37 -0.62 7.51
CA ARG A 676 -7.95 -2.02 7.33
C ARG A 676 -6.45 -2.19 7.48
N GLU A 677 -5.66 -1.38 6.78
CA GLU A 677 -4.20 -1.50 6.81
C GLU A 677 -3.61 -1.05 8.14
N SER A 678 -4.16 -0.01 8.76
CA SER A 678 -3.73 0.43 10.09
C SER A 678 -4.01 -0.65 11.14
N GLN A 679 -5.21 -1.25 11.16
CA GLN A 679 -5.51 -2.35 12.09
C GLN A 679 -4.57 -3.54 11.87
N GLN A 680 -4.27 -3.88 10.61
CA GLN A 680 -3.35 -4.96 10.29
C GLN A 680 -1.91 -4.68 10.78
N ILE A 681 -1.47 -3.42 10.72
CA ILE A 681 -0.15 -2.99 11.22
C ILE A 681 -0.11 -3.02 12.75
N HIS A 682 -1.18 -2.60 13.42
CA HIS A 682 -1.30 -2.63 14.88
C HIS A 682 -1.53 -4.03 15.47
N GLY A 683 -1.93 -5.01 14.65
CA GLY A 683 -2.29 -6.35 15.11
C GLY A 683 -3.40 -6.30 16.16
N GLY A 684 -3.21 -6.97 17.30
CA GLY A 684 -4.20 -7.04 18.38
C GLY A 684 -4.64 -5.66 18.91
N MET A 685 -3.74 -4.66 18.96
CA MET A 685 -4.05 -3.30 19.42
C MET A 685 -5.05 -2.58 18.49
N GLY A 686 -5.07 -2.94 17.20
CA GLY A 686 -6.02 -2.39 16.24
C GLY A 686 -7.45 -2.92 16.42
N TYR A 687 -7.60 -4.01 17.17
CA TYR A 687 -8.88 -4.64 17.49
C TYR A 687 -9.37 -4.29 18.91
N GLU A 688 -8.46 -4.01 19.84
CA GLU A 688 -8.79 -3.72 21.23
C GLU A 688 -9.45 -2.34 21.39
N LYS A 689 -10.66 -2.35 21.96
CA LYS A 689 -11.49 -1.15 22.10
C LYS A 689 -10.82 -0.09 22.96
N GLY A 690 -10.68 1.11 22.41
CA GLY A 690 -10.15 2.28 23.13
C GLY A 690 -8.62 2.38 23.18
N VAL A 691 -7.88 1.45 22.56
CA VAL A 691 -6.40 1.48 22.53
C VAL A 691 -5.86 2.36 21.41
N THR A 692 -6.45 2.27 20.22
CA THR A 692 -6.05 3.05 19.05
C THR A 692 -7.18 3.94 18.54
N MET A 693 -6.82 5.06 17.93
CA MET A 693 -7.76 5.92 17.22
C MET A 693 -8.30 5.20 15.99
N THR A 694 -7.46 4.39 15.34
CA THR A 694 -7.84 3.49 14.26
C THR A 694 -9.01 2.58 14.64
N GLU A 695 -8.98 1.98 15.84
CA GLU A 695 -10.09 1.14 16.32
C GLU A 695 -11.41 1.94 16.40
N GLN A 696 -11.38 3.14 16.98
CA GLN A 696 -12.57 4.00 17.04
C GLN A 696 -13.06 4.39 15.63
N ILE A 697 -12.15 4.80 14.74
CA ILE A 697 -12.48 5.14 13.34
C ILE A 697 -13.13 3.95 12.64
N SER A 698 -12.68 2.71 12.92
CA SER A 698 -13.24 1.49 12.32
C SER A 698 -14.73 1.29 12.64
N ARG A 699 -15.13 1.57 13.89
CA ARG A 699 -16.54 1.49 14.32
C ARG A 699 -17.43 2.56 13.71
N ASP A 700 -16.86 3.74 13.48
CA ASP A 700 -17.52 4.91 12.92
C ASP A 700 -17.60 4.88 11.38
N LEU A 701 -16.72 4.12 10.75
CA LEU A 701 -16.46 4.09 9.31
C LEU A 701 -17.73 4.00 8.47
N ARG A 702 -18.67 3.12 8.84
CA ARG A 702 -19.81 2.81 7.98
C ARG A 702 -20.76 3.98 7.77
N LEU A 703 -20.88 4.90 8.74
CA LEU A 703 -21.67 6.11 8.56
C LEU A 703 -21.10 7.01 7.46
N LYS A 704 -19.78 7.06 7.27
CA LYS A 704 -19.14 7.93 6.27
C LYS A 704 -19.37 7.41 4.86
N VAL A 705 -19.43 6.09 4.71
CA VAL A 705 -19.67 5.45 3.42
C VAL A 705 -21.15 5.51 3.03
N ILE A 706 -22.08 5.36 3.97
CA ILE A 706 -23.53 5.36 3.69
C ILE A 706 -24.17 6.76 3.78
N GLY A 707 -23.74 7.56 4.76
CA GLY A 707 -24.28 8.90 5.03
C GLY A 707 -23.92 9.91 3.95
N GLY A 708 -24.72 10.97 3.82
CA GLY A 708 -24.57 11.99 2.77
C GLY A 708 -24.90 11.50 1.35
N GLY A 709 -25.39 10.26 1.20
CA GLY A 709 -25.63 9.56 -0.05
C GLY A 709 -24.75 8.31 -0.15
N SER A 710 -25.36 7.15 -0.45
CA SER A 710 -24.60 5.92 -0.68
C SER A 710 -23.73 6.05 -1.92
N GLU A 711 -22.73 5.18 -2.03
CA GLU A 711 -21.82 5.16 -3.16
C GLU A 711 -22.55 4.97 -4.51
N GLU A 712 -23.57 4.12 -4.53
CA GLU A 712 -24.38 3.83 -5.72
C GLU A 712 -25.17 5.08 -6.14
N ILE A 713 -25.80 5.77 -5.19
CA ILE A 713 -26.56 7.00 -5.44
C ILE A 713 -25.66 8.13 -5.92
N LEU A 714 -24.46 8.25 -5.36
CA LEU A 714 -23.50 9.26 -5.75
C LEU A 714 -22.85 8.95 -7.11
N SER A 715 -22.66 7.68 -7.43
CA SER A 715 -22.18 7.25 -8.75
C SER A 715 -23.20 7.59 -9.83
N ASP A 716 -24.48 7.27 -9.60
CA ASP A 716 -25.58 7.65 -10.49
C ASP A 716 -25.73 9.17 -10.62
N LEU A 717 -25.62 9.91 -9.51
CA LEU A 717 -25.62 11.37 -9.54
C LEU A 717 -24.48 11.92 -10.40
N ALA A 718 -23.25 11.44 -10.22
CA ALA A 718 -22.10 11.87 -11.00
C ALA A 718 -22.30 11.57 -12.49
N TRP A 719 -22.78 10.36 -12.82
CA TRP A 719 -23.10 9.96 -14.17
C TRP A 719 -24.12 10.90 -14.81
N ARG A 720 -25.29 11.10 -14.18
CA ARG A 720 -26.36 11.95 -14.71
C ARG A 720 -25.92 13.39 -14.90
N GLU A 721 -25.18 13.96 -13.95
CA GLU A 721 -24.70 15.34 -14.04
C GLU A 721 -23.68 15.51 -15.17
N GLU A 722 -22.71 14.60 -15.33
CA GLU A 722 -21.73 14.71 -16.41
C GLU A 722 -22.34 14.43 -17.79
N HIS A 723 -23.26 13.46 -17.91
CA HIS A 723 -23.96 13.19 -19.17
C HIS A 723 -24.79 14.38 -19.60
N LYS A 724 -25.58 14.94 -18.69
CA LYS A 724 -26.36 16.15 -18.97
C LYS A 724 -25.47 17.27 -19.44
N ARG A 725 -24.34 17.53 -18.76
CA ARG A 725 -23.41 18.59 -19.16
C ARG A 725 -22.74 18.31 -20.51
N ALA A 726 -22.40 17.06 -20.79
CA ALA A 726 -21.83 16.69 -22.07
C ALA A 726 -22.86 16.91 -23.20
N SER A 727 -24.11 16.52 -23.01
CA SER A 727 -25.21 16.84 -23.94
C SER A 727 -25.42 18.36 -24.09
N ASP A 728 -25.40 19.13 -23.00
CA ASP A 728 -25.51 20.60 -23.03
C ASP A 728 -24.34 21.25 -23.81
N ARG A 729 -23.18 20.57 -23.90
CA ARG A 729 -22.00 20.98 -24.69
C ARG A 729 -22.02 20.44 -26.12
N GLY A 730 -23.06 19.71 -26.51
CA GLY A 730 -23.22 19.14 -27.85
C GLY A 730 -22.51 17.79 -28.08
N ALA A 731 -22.08 17.10 -27.02
CA ALA A 731 -21.58 15.73 -27.16
C ALA A 731 -22.71 14.79 -27.61
N LYS A 732 -22.42 13.92 -28.58
CA LYS A 732 -23.31 12.85 -29.04
C LYS A 732 -22.99 11.58 -28.24
N LEU A 733 -23.63 11.45 -27.07
CA LEU A 733 -23.47 10.33 -26.13
C LEU A 733 -24.59 9.32 -26.24
#